data_AF-A0A0G2FG60-F1
#
_entry.id   AF-A0A0G2FG60-F1
#
_cell.length_a   1.000
_cell.length_b   1.000
_cell.length_c   1.000
_cell.angle_alpha   90.00
_cell.angle_beta   90.00
_cell.angle_gamma   90.00
#
_symmetry.space_group_name_H-M   'P 1'
#
loop_
_entity.id
_entity.type
_entity.pdbx_description
1 polymer ?
#
loop_
_entity_poly.entity_id
_entity_poly.type
_entity_poly.pdbx_seq_one_letter_code
_entity_poly.pdbx_strand_id
1 'polypeptide(L)'
;MTRSPIRPPPADLPSWTISIDLDSGPPFNPYLQDPGNPNIQHNTEFDPDTSTSSTWLPQGQTKQGFVINPDHPREHLRSKVPPSIATHRGSLWMAWTDFDDEVWYSSTVPDGHGETFGRPCKFPYHEGKGKNGIPMIANLNGVLHAIVVSADTGLMAHYINDAEEDAFIYQGPLPEGSVAAKGSRGPALAAFHNKLFLAFIGPDQRLSYNQWDADSQAWSPTQNICRSQFQGKPALFVLNGALHVLCEAADPSSGDILGYRYGYSESGWAWDPADDVSEGRATRGVSAASYGGYAYLGFLKTGGDDGAVYVAAHADGSAWGEPERVGGESVKARFAPQMAVRNGRVYCVFAGKWKGDLRWFSKPVLGYDLKTWMGALDDRAWLSNLTIPGTHDSCARSNVPFVRTQYLSVSQQLALGIRFLDLRLRRHDDGKLYYYHGGVPINLPKGLSFESVMDEVWDFIGPKEGKKATEAVLISINNDDRSEGQKANPEVFYDAVKEAVDSTPPHEDGSSRWYTEPVTARLGDVRGKAVLLRRYYGHAAVAPTERMGLDLEEWRQDDPDFTIVTPNGVRVRLQDKWKYSKRSGLEELVASKLGHVRRMMELAMGAVADVGGEVLDPGRTWFINFCSAVGEPVEHGEVAEAKWIAVGAHSNLHFFGRWIEGVNVRTRDYLRGLDEGAGRGRTRRLGVINLDYPELPEDSDLVARLIETNF
;
A
#
# COMPACT_ATOMS: atom_id res chain seq x y z
N MET A 1 -38.49 -50.11 14.01
CA MET A 1 -38.41 -50.81 12.71
C MET A 1 -39.60 -50.42 11.85
N THR A 2 -39.31 -49.75 10.73
CA THR A 2 -39.95 -49.79 9.39
C THR A 2 -41.48 -49.63 9.16
N ARG A 3 -41.74 -48.68 8.22
CA ARG A 3 -42.76 -48.63 7.13
C ARG A 3 -44.21 -48.32 7.57
N SER A 4 -45.03 -47.54 6.85
CA SER A 4 -45.20 -47.38 5.38
C SER A 4 -46.06 -46.11 5.05
N PRO A 5 -46.61 -45.87 3.83
CA PRO A 5 -46.45 -44.63 3.06
C PRO A 5 -47.72 -43.73 3.00
N ILE A 6 -47.55 -42.44 2.70
CA ILE A 6 -48.67 -41.49 2.60
C ILE A 6 -48.92 -41.10 1.14
N ARG A 7 -50.17 -41.27 0.70
CA ARG A 7 -50.76 -40.83 -0.58
C ARG A 7 -50.89 -39.29 -0.64
N PRO A 8 -50.89 -38.69 -1.84
CA PRO A 8 -50.94 -37.22 -2.00
C PRO A 8 -52.38 -36.67 -1.85
N PRO A 9 -52.55 -35.40 -1.47
CA PRO A 9 -53.83 -34.72 -1.52
C PRO A 9 -54.09 -34.08 -2.91
N PRO A 10 -55.35 -33.73 -3.23
CA PRO A 10 -55.82 -33.40 -4.57
C PRO A 10 -55.58 -31.94 -4.98
N ALA A 11 -55.65 -31.76 -6.30
CA ALA A 11 -55.48 -30.52 -7.05
C ALA A 11 -56.57 -29.47 -6.79
N ASP A 12 -56.24 -28.24 -7.18
CA ASP A 12 -57.08 -27.06 -7.39
C ASP A 12 -57.22 -26.07 -6.23
N LEU A 13 -56.25 -25.14 -6.13
CA LEU A 13 -56.46 -23.72 -5.79
C LEU A 13 -55.39 -22.83 -6.48
N PRO A 14 -55.74 -21.57 -6.84
CA PRO A 14 -55.15 -20.83 -7.97
C PRO A 14 -53.75 -20.26 -7.71
N SER A 15 -52.87 -20.39 -8.70
CA SER A 15 -51.55 -19.75 -8.74
C SER A 15 -51.68 -18.24 -8.95
N TRP A 16 -51.33 -17.46 -7.94
CA TRP A 16 -50.93 -16.06 -8.16
C TRP A 16 -49.47 -16.09 -8.61
N THR A 17 -49.25 -16.02 -9.92
CA THR A 17 -47.92 -15.77 -10.48
C THR A 17 -47.59 -14.30 -10.19
N ILE A 18 -46.77 -14.07 -9.17
CA ILE A 18 -46.01 -12.81 -9.08
C ILE A 18 -44.90 -12.95 -10.12
N SER A 19 -45.02 -12.26 -11.25
CA SER A 19 -43.87 -12.00 -12.10
C SER A 19 -42.91 -11.12 -11.31
N ILE A 20 -41.87 -11.74 -10.76
CA ILE A 20 -40.67 -11.04 -10.34
C ILE A 20 -39.89 -10.81 -11.64
N ASP A 21 -39.85 -9.57 -12.10
CA ASP A 21 -38.89 -9.15 -13.11
C ASP A 21 -37.49 -9.37 -12.51
N LEU A 22 -36.84 -10.46 -12.92
CA LEU A 22 -35.44 -10.74 -12.60
C LEU A 22 -34.56 -10.00 -13.62
N ASP A 23 -34.74 -8.69 -13.75
CA ASP A 23 -33.74 -7.80 -14.35
C ASP A 23 -32.83 -7.26 -13.25
N SER A 24 -32.07 -8.16 -12.64
CA SER A 24 -30.90 -7.82 -11.84
C SER A 24 -29.81 -8.83 -12.17
N GLY A 25 -29.12 -8.59 -13.28
CA GLY A 25 -27.81 -9.19 -13.49
C GLY A 25 -26.89 -8.83 -12.30
N PRO A 26 -25.92 -9.70 -11.94
CA PRO A 26 -24.94 -9.35 -10.93
C PRO A 26 -24.23 -8.05 -11.32
N PRO A 27 -23.86 -7.19 -10.35
CA PRO A 27 -23.11 -5.97 -10.64
C PRO A 27 -21.86 -6.31 -11.45
N PHE A 28 -21.72 -5.63 -12.58
CA PHE A 28 -20.64 -5.82 -13.53
C PHE A 28 -19.31 -5.44 -12.87
N ASN A 29 -18.49 -6.43 -12.51
CA ASN A 29 -17.08 -6.20 -12.21
C ASN A 29 -16.33 -6.16 -13.55
N PRO A 30 -15.85 -4.99 -14.02
CA PRO A 30 -15.18 -4.89 -15.32
C PRO A 30 -13.83 -5.65 -15.37
N TYR A 31 -13.38 -6.21 -14.25
CA TYR A 31 -12.13 -6.97 -14.12
C TYR A 31 -12.32 -8.47 -13.91
N LEU A 32 -13.56 -8.95 -13.71
CA LEU A 32 -13.88 -10.38 -13.79
C LEU A 32 -14.41 -10.66 -15.19
N GLN A 33 -13.50 -10.87 -16.13
CA GLN A 33 -13.89 -11.50 -17.39
C GLN A 33 -14.12 -12.98 -17.11
N ASP A 34 -15.39 -13.40 -17.10
CA ASP A 34 -15.77 -14.80 -17.27
C ASP A 34 -15.38 -15.20 -18.70
N PRO A 35 -14.41 -16.12 -18.89
CA PRO A 35 -14.00 -16.55 -20.23
C PRO A 35 -15.10 -17.31 -21.01
N GLY A 36 -16.27 -17.53 -20.41
CA GLY A 36 -17.33 -18.40 -20.94
C GLY A 36 -18.59 -17.73 -21.50
N ASN A 37 -18.74 -16.40 -21.55
CA ASN A 37 -20.01 -15.78 -21.98
C ASN A 37 -20.15 -15.67 -23.53
N PRO A 38 -21.07 -16.39 -24.18
CA PRO A 38 -21.19 -16.44 -25.64
C PRO A 38 -21.96 -15.26 -26.28
N ASN A 39 -22.40 -14.25 -25.50
CA ASN A 39 -23.24 -13.15 -25.99
C ASN A 39 -22.51 -11.82 -26.26
N ILE A 40 -21.18 -11.80 -26.35
CA ILE A 40 -20.43 -10.61 -26.79
C ILE A 40 -20.29 -10.64 -28.32
N GLN A 41 -21.17 -9.90 -29.02
CA GLN A 41 -20.98 -9.65 -30.45
C GLN A 41 -19.80 -8.68 -30.65
N HIS A 42 -18.67 -9.22 -31.11
CA HIS A 42 -17.52 -8.44 -31.55
C HIS A 42 -17.86 -7.64 -32.82
N ASN A 43 -17.88 -6.31 -32.71
CA ASN A 43 -17.84 -5.44 -33.88
C ASN A 43 -16.44 -5.55 -34.49
N THR A 44 -16.35 -6.13 -35.68
CA THR A 44 -15.10 -6.51 -36.35
C THR A 44 -14.63 -5.41 -37.29
N GLU A 45 -13.79 -4.51 -36.78
CA GLU A 45 -12.66 -4.01 -37.57
C GLU A 45 -11.42 -4.77 -37.11
N PHE A 46 -10.90 -5.63 -37.99
CA PHE A 46 -9.74 -6.48 -37.75
C PHE A 46 -8.47 -5.61 -37.67
N ASP A 47 -7.95 -5.40 -36.46
CA ASP A 47 -6.54 -5.04 -36.23
C ASP A 47 -5.78 -6.33 -35.88
N PRO A 48 -4.81 -6.80 -36.70
CA PRO A 48 -4.19 -8.11 -36.52
C PRO A 48 -3.35 -8.29 -35.25
N ASP A 49 -3.24 -7.26 -34.39
CA ASP A 49 -2.32 -7.23 -33.25
C ASP A 49 -2.98 -7.40 -31.86
N THR A 50 -4.30 -7.65 -31.79
CA THR A 50 -4.98 -7.98 -30.53
C THR A 50 -5.24 -9.49 -30.41
N SER A 51 -4.20 -10.28 -30.14
CA SER A 51 -4.42 -11.60 -29.54
C SER A 51 -5.02 -11.38 -28.15
N THR A 52 -6.27 -11.79 -27.96
CA THR A 52 -7.09 -11.68 -26.74
C THR A 52 -6.60 -12.54 -25.56
N SER A 53 -5.30 -12.83 -25.43
CA SER A 53 -4.80 -13.88 -24.53
C SER A 53 -3.85 -13.45 -23.40
N SER A 54 -3.46 -12.17 -23.31
CA SER A 54 -2.60 -11.71 -22.20
C SER A 54 -3.45 -11.23 -21.02
N THR A 55 -3.18 -11.79 -19.84
CA THR A 55 -3.73 -11.35 -18.54
C THR A 55 -3.15 -10.01 -18.06
N TRP A 56 -2.11 -9.52 -18.75
CA TRP A 56 -1.46 -8.24 -18.47
C TRP A 56 -2.11 -7.13 -19.29
N LEU A 57 -2.68 -6.16 -18.58
CA LEU A 57 -3.43 -5.06 -19.18
C LEU A 57 -2.50 -3.89 -19.52
N PRO A 58 -2.50 -3.39 -20.76
CA PRO A 58 -1.80 -2.15 -21.09
C PRO A 58 -2.34 -1.01 -20.23
N GLN A 59 -1.46 -0.10 -19.79
CA GLN A 59 -1.84 1.07 -18.99
C GLN A 59 -1.76 2.35 -19.82
N GLY A 60 -2.37 3.42 -19.32
CA GLY A 60 -2.43 4.73 -19.99
C GLY A 60 -3.33 4.74 -21.23
N GLN A 61 -3.07 5.70 -22.13
CA GLN A 61 -4.01 6.05 -23.21
C GLN A 61 -3.96 5.11 -24.43
N THR A 62 -3.02 4.16 -24.48
CA THR A 62 -2.81 3.35 -25.69
C THR A 62 -3.06 1.87 -25.45
N LYS A 63 -3.71 1.20 -26.41
CA LYS A 63 -3.97 -0.26 -26.38
C LYS A 63 -2.70 -1.11 -26.41
N GLN A 64 -1.56 -0.52 -26.80
CA GLN A 64 -0.26 -1.19 -26.87
C GLN A 64 0.63 -0.88 -25.65
N GLY A 65 0.11 -0.10 -24.70
CA GLY A 65 0.79 0.25 -23.44
C GLY A 65 1.94 1.24 -23.60
N PHE A 66 2.01 2.04 -24.67
CA PHE A 66 3.00 3.12 -24.80
C PHE A 66 2.80 4.22 -23.77
N VAL A 67 3.91 4.72 -23.24
CA VAL A 67 3.94 5.93 -22.42
C VAL A 67 4.02 7.16 -23.32
N ILE A 68 3.04 8.04 -23.21
CA ILE A 68 2.88 9.25 -24.03
C ILE A 68 3.41 10.47 -23.27
N ASN A 69 4.04 11.39 -23.97
CA ASN A 69 4.37 12.69 -23.41
C ASN A 69 3.10 13.57 -23.37
N PRO A 70 2.64 14.04 -22.20
CA PRO A 70 1.47 14.92 -22.12
C PRO A 70 1.61 16.22 -22.93
N ASP A 71 2.84 16.75 -23.04
CA ASP A 71 3.11 17.97 -23.82
C ASP A 71 3.18 17.68 -25.34
N HIS A 72 3.42 16.43 -25.73
CA HIS A 72 3.54 15.99 -27.12
C HIS A 72 2.75 14.67 -27.35
N PRO A 73 1.40 14.72 -27.43
CA PRO A 73 0.55 13.52 -27.42
C PRO A 73 0.71 12.57 -28.61
N ARG A 74 1.43 12.99 -29.66
CA ARG A 74 1.75 12.16 -30.84
C ARG A 74 3.09 11.43 -30.71
N GLU A 75 3.82 11.64 -29.61
CA GLU A 75 5.15 11.10 -29.38
C GLU A 75 5.18 10.16 -28.19
N HIS A 76 5.88 9.04 -28.36
CA HIS A 76 6.16 8.11 -27.28
C HIS A 76 7.42 8.53 -26.56
N LEU A 77 7.42 8.42 -25.23
CA LEU A 77 8.64 8.50 -24.47
C LEU A 77 9.52 7.30 -24.80
N ARG A 78 10.83 7.53 -24.92
CA ARG A 78 11.79 6.52 -25.37
C ARG A 78 12.98 6.49 -24.42
N SER A 79 13.48 5.28 -24.16
CA SER A 79 14.67 5.07 -23.34
C SER A 79 15.75 4.29 -24.09
N LYS A 80 16.98 4.81 -24.03
CA LYS A 80 18.19 4.19 -24.57
C LYS A 80 18.73 3.11 -23.63
N VAL A 81 18.43 3.20 -22.34
CA VAL A 81 18.86 2.30 -21.25
C VAL A 81 17.65 1.61 -20.60
N PRO A 82 17.84 0.61 -19.74
CA PRO A 82 16.72 0.09 -18.93
C PRO A 82 16.13 1.24 -18.09
N PRO A 83 14.80 1.48 -18.12
CA PRO A 83 14.20 2.42 -17.18
C PRO A 83 14.35 1.88 -15.75
N SER A 84 13.97 2.69 -14.77
CA SER A 84 13.78 2.28 -13.39
C SER A 84 12.44 2.79 -12.88
N ILE A 85 11.74 1.96 -12.10
CA ILE A 85 10.45 2.31 -11.52
C ILE A 85 10.46 2.00 -10.02
N ALA A 86 9.70 2.79 -9.25
CA ALA A 86 9.47 2.55 -7.83
C ALA A 86 8.09 3.10 -7.44
N THR A 87 7.49 2.52 -6.41
CA THR A 87 6.30 3.10 -5.78
C THR A 87 6.74 4.07 -4.71
N HIS A 88 6.24 5.29 -4.74
CA HIS A 88 6.53 6.32 -3.75
C HIS A 88 5.31 7.20 -3.55
N ARG A 89 4.89 7.34 -2.28
CA ARG A 89 3.69 8.10 -1.87
C ARG A 89 2.49 7.82 -2.77
N GLY A 90 2.08 6.56 -2.86
CA GLY A 90 0.89 6.16 -3.63
C GLY A 90 0.95 6.34 -5.15
N SER A 91 2.09 6.77 -5.71
CA SER A 91 2.30 6.93 -7.16
C SER A 91 3.41 6.01 -7.67
N LEU A 92 3.30 5.62 -8.94
CA LEU A 92 4.40 4.96 -9.64
C LEU A 92 5.33 6.04 -10.20
N TRP A 93 6.60 5.99 -9.83
CA TRP A 93 7.65 6.84 -10.37
C TRP A 93 8.45 6.09 -11.40
N MET A 94 8.94 6.80 -12.41
CA MET A 94 9.81 6.27 -13.45
C MET A 94 10.95 7.23 -13.72
N ALA A 95 12.18 6.70 -13.82
CA ALA A 95 13.34 7.41 -14.30
C ALA A 95 13.94 6.68 -15.51
N TRP A 96 14.42 7.42 -16.51
CA TRP A 96 14.98 6.87 -17.73
C TRP A 96 16.00 7.80 -18.37
N THR A 97 16.74 7.29 -19.36
CA THR A 97 17.67 8.09 -20.17
C THR A 97 17.26 7.99 -21.62
N ASP A 98 17.03 9.12 -22.26
CA ASP A 98 16.57 9.18 -23.64
C ASP A 98 17.70 8.95 -24.66
N PHE A 99 17.40 9.18 -25.94
CA PHE A 99 18.37 9.00 -27.04
C PHE A 99 19.26 10.24 -27.29
N ASP A 100 19.00 11.36 -26.63
CA ASP A 100 19.86 12.55 -26.57
C ASP A 100 20.81 12.52 -25.35
N ASP A 101 20.81 11.37 -24.67
CA ASP A 101 21.58 11.02 -23.49
C ASP A 101 21.17 11.78 -22.23
N GLU A 102 19.98 12.41 -22.21
CA GLU A 102 19.46 13.14 -21.06
C GLU A 102 18.70 12.22 -20.12
N VAL A 103 18.86 12.45 -18.81
CA VAL A 103 18.16 11.70 -17.76
C VAL A 103 16.87 12.43 -17.39
N TRP A 104 15.78 11.69 -17.30
CA TRP A 104 14.43 12.19 -17.04
C TRP A 104 13.75 11.39 -15.94
N TYR A 105 12.75 12.01 -15.32
CA TYR A 105 11.84 11.33 -14.41
C TYR A 105 10.41 11.86 -14.55
N SER A 106 9.43 11.04 -14.14
CA SER A 106 8.02 11.41 -14.05
C SER A 106 7.31 10.47 -13.05
N SER A 107 6.15 10.88 -12.57
CA SER A 107 5.27 10.07 -11.73
C SER A 107 3.88 9.98 -12.34
N THR A 108 3.12 8.97 -11.92
CA THR A 108 1.72 8.83 -12.34
C THR A 108 0.86 9.94 -11.76
N VAL A 109 0.00 10.48 -12.60
CA VAL A 109 -1.06 11.44 -12.25
C VAL A 109 -2.41 10.89 -12.73
N PRO A 110 -3.53 11.25 -12.07
CA PRO A 110 -4.86 10.90 -12.55
C PRO A 110 -5.10 11.42 -13.98
N ASP A 111 -5.82 10.65 -14.79
CA ASP A 111 -6.38 11.09 -16.08
C ASP A 111 -7.84 10.65 -16.22
N GLY A 112 -8.53 11.15 -17.26
CA GLY A 112 -9.93 10.79 -17.53
C GLY A 112 -10.17 9.32 -17.89
N HIS A 113 -9.12 8.50 -17.98
CA HIS A 113 -9.17 7.08 -18.32
C HIS A 113 -8.50 6.19 -17.26
N GLY A 114 -8.16 6.73 -16.08
CA GLY A 114 -7.36 6.08 -15.06
C GLY A 114 -6.17 6.93 -14.62
N GLU A 115 -4.96 6.48 -14.97
CA GLU A 115 -3.71 7.18 -14.65
C GLU A 115 -2.76 7.16 -15.84
N THR A 116 -1.97 8.22 -15.98
CA THR A 116 -0.88 8.35 -16.96
C THR A 116 0.37 8.88 -16.27
N PHE A 117 1.55 8.70 -16.87
CA PHE A 117 2.72 9.46 -16.44
C PHE A 117 2.53 10.94 -16.79
N GLY A 118 2.80 11.80 -15.81
CA GLY A 118 2.75 13.24 -15.96
C GLY A 118 3.90 13.78 -16.84
N ARG A 119 4.00 15.10 -16.89
CA ARG A 119 5.03 15.80 -17.66
C ARG A 119 6.43 15.33 -17.25
N PRO A 120 7.30 14.91 -18.20
CA PRO A 120 8.69 14.58 -17.91
C PRO A 120 9.47 15.77 -17.34
N CYS A 121 10.16 15.54 -16.22
CA CYS A 121 11.06 16.48 -15.59
C CYS A 121 12.51 16.09 -15.86
N LYS A 122 13.35 17.06 -16.21
CA LYS A 122 14.78 16.83 -16.43
C LYS A 122 15.45 16.50 -15.09
N PHE A 123 16.20 15.40 -15.04
CA PHE A 123 16.91 14.99 -13.85
C PHE A 123 18.18 15.86 -13.66
N PRO A 124 18.48 16.36 -12.46
CA PRO A 124 19.63 17.22 -12.18
C PRO A 124 20.94 16.40 -12.07
N TYR A 125 21.29 15.65 -13.11
CA TYR A 125 22.46 14.78 -13.11
C TYR A 125 23.76 15.62 -13.23
N HIS A 126 24.72 15.42 -12.33
CA HIS A 126 25.93 16.25 -12.24
C HIS A 126 27.17 15.68 -12.96
N GLU A 127 27.24 14.38 -13.20
CA GLU A 127 28.36 13.77 -13.93
C GLU A 127 28.11 13.79 -15.45
N GLY A 128 29.15 13.56 -16.25
CA GLY A 128 29.01 13.43 -17.71
C GLY A 128 28.43 14.67 -18.42
N LYS A 129 28.51 15.86 -17.80
CA LYS A 129 27.80 17.09 -18.22
C LYS A 129 26.27 16.93 -18.25
N GLY A 130 25.73 16.12 -17.33
CA GLY A 130 24.30 15.81 -17.25
C GLY A 130 23.81 14.81 -18.29
N LYS A 131 24.72 14.03 -18.87
CA LYS A 131 24.43 13.05 -19.92
C LYS A 131 24.97 11.66 -19.63
N ASN A 132 24.45 10.65 -20.33
CA ASN A 132 24.90 9.25 -20.26
C ASN A 132 24.70 8.58 -18.88
N GLY A 133 23.71 9.02 -18.12
CA GLY A 133 23.35 8.39 -16.84
C GLY A 133 22.51 7.11 -17.04
N ILE A 134 22.59 6.17 -16.11
CA ILE A 134 21.65 5.03 -15.97
C ILE A 134 21.00 5.18 -14.58
N PRO A 135 19.74 5.61 -14.50
CA PRO A 135 19.09 5.87 -13.22
C PRO A 135 18.48 4.59 -12.61
N MET A 136 18.56 4.49 -11.29
CA MET A 136 17.81 3.54 -10.47
C MET A 136 17.12 4.30 -9.36
N ILE A 137 15.84 4.01 -9.10
CA ILE A 137 15.06 4.61 -8.03
C ILE A 137 14.49 3.55 -7.10
N ALA A 138 14.36 3.89 -5.82
CA ALA A 138 13.69 3.09 -4.81
C ALA A 138 13.22 4.00 -3.68
N ASN A 139 12.09 3.67 -3.07
CA ASN A 139 11.63 4.39 -1.89
C ASN A 139 12.27 3.78 -0.64
N LEU A 140 12.59 4.63 0.33
CA LEU A 140 13.03 4.22 1.65
C LEU A 140 12.40 5.17 2.65
N ASN A 141 11.51 4.65 3.50
CA ASN A 141 10.89 5.43 4.57
C ASN A 141 10.29 6.77 4.07
N GLY A 142 9.54 6.71 2.97
CA GLY A 142 8.83 7.87 2.42
C GLY A 142 9.72 8.93 1.78
N VAL A 143 10.99 8.60 1.50
CA VAL A 143 11.95 9.36 0.68
C VAL A 143 12.26 8.55 -0.57
N LEU A 144 12.21 9.17 -1.74
CA LEU A 144 12.58 8.55 -3.00
C LEU A 144 14.09 8.73 -3.23
N HIS A 145 14.83 7.63 -3.22
CA HIS A 145 16.26 7.63 -3.51
C HIS A 145 16.49 7.36 -4.99
N ALA A 146 17.49 8.03 -5.56
CA ALA A 146 17.98 7.75 -6.90
C ALA A 146 19.49 7.55 -6.90
N ILE A 147 19.95 6.50 -7.57
CA ILE A 147 21.37 6.30 -7.90
C ILE A 147 21.49 6.43 -9.41
N VAL A 148 22.43 7.25 -9.88
CA VAL A 148 22.69 7.40 -11.32
C VAL A 148 24.10 6.93 -11.62
N VAL A 149 24.23 5.91 -12.46
CA VAL A 149 25.52 5.38 -12.91
C VAL A 149 25.95 6.11 -14.18
N SER A 150 27.20 6.58 -14.21
CA SER A 150 27.82 7.06 -15.44
C SER A 150 28.10 5.87 -16.37
N ALA A 151 27.51 5.87 -17.57
CA ALA A 151 27.79 4.82 -18.56
C ALA A 151 29.23 4.85 -19.08
N ASP A 152 29.92 5.99 -18.95
CA ASP A 152 31.29 6.19 -19.43
C ASP A 152 32.34 5.68 -18.42
N THR A 153 32.12 5.94 -17.13
CA THR A 153 33.11 5.67 -16.06
C THR A 153 32.69 4.56 -15.09
N GLY A 154 31.40 4.23 -15.02
CA GLY A 154 30.86 3.30 -14.01
C GLY A 154 30.72 3.92 -12.61
N LEU A 155 31.11 5.18 -12.42
CA LEU A 155 30.93 5.90 -11.15
C LEU A 155 29.44 6.14 -10.89
N MET A 156 29.10 6.23 -9.61
CA MET A 156 27.73 6.34 -9.15
C MET A 156 27.55 7.56 -8.27
N ALA A 157 26.42 8.24 -8.45
CA ALA A 157 26.01 9.41 -7.68
C ALA A 157 24.65 9.18 -7.03
N HIS A 158 24.48 9.63 -5.78
CA HIS A 158 23.26 9.49 -5.00
C HIS A 158 22.49 10.81 -4.93
N TYR A 159 21.17 10.71 -5.09
CA TYR A 159 20.20 11.79 -5.01
C TYR A 159 19.00 11.34 -4.18
N ILE A 160 18.27 12.31 -3.61
CA ILE A 160 17.01 12.05 -2.90
C ILE A 160 15.93 13.03 -3.34
N ASN A 161 14.68 12.61 -3.21
CA ASN A 161 13.51 13.46 -3.30
C ASN A 161 12.57 13.13 -2.13
N ASP A 162 12.30 14.11 -1.28
CA ASP A 162 11.44 13.99 -0.08
C ASP A 162 10.11 14.77 -0.22
N ALA A 163 9.84 15.39 -1.38
CA ALA A 163 8.60 16.12 -1.60
C ALA A 163 8.09 15.91 -3.03
N GLU A 164 6.79 15.62 -3.18
CA GLU A 164 6.18 15.27 -4.47
C GLU A 164 6.38 16.36 -5.56
N GLU A 165 6.66 17.60 -5.16
CA GLU A 165 6.83 18.76 -6.06
C GLU A 165 8.29 19.23 -6.23
N ASP A 166 9.24 18.71 -5.45
CA ASP A 166 10.64 19.17 -5.49
C ASP A 166 11.47 18.35 -6.48
N ALA A 167 12.54 18.96 -6.99
CA ALA A 167 13.53 18.26 -7.81
C ALA A 167 14.43 17.38 -6.94
N PHE A 168 15.02 16.34 -7.55
CA PHE A 168 16.03 15.52 -6.88
C PHE A 168 17.23 16.36 -6.38
N ILE A 169 17.67 16.10 -5.15
CA ILE A 169 18.78 16.79 -4.50
C ILE A 169 19.99 15.86 -4.44
N TYR A 170 21.12 16.33 -4.97
CA TYR A 170 22.38 15.60 -4.95
C TYR A 170 22.93 15.43 -3.53
N GLN A 171 23.24 14.19 -3.15
CA GLN A 171 23.80 13.81 -1.85
C GLN A 171 25.32 13.58 -1.90
N GLY A 172 25.86 13.19 -3.05
CA GLY A 172 27.29 12.90 -3.19
C GLY A 172 27.59 11.67 -4.05
N PRO A 173 28.88 11.37 -4.28
CA PRO A 173 29.31 10.14 -4.91
C PRO A 173 29.18 8.95 -3.94
N LEU A 174 29.11 7.74 -4.49
CA LEU A 174 29.22 6.50 -3.70
C LEU A 174 30.66 6.31 -3.16
N PRO A 175 30.86 5.49 -2.10
CA PRO A 175 32.19 5.24 -1.53
C PRO A 175 33.21 4.73 -2.55
N GLU A 176 34.49 4.97 -2.28
CA GLU A 176 35.59 4.47 -3.13
C GLU A 176 35.48 2.94 -3.36
N GLY A 177 35.70 2.51 -4.61
CA GLY A 177 35.51 1.13 -5.04
C GLY A 177 34.09 0.76 -5.45
N SER A 178 33.10 1.65 -5.26
CA SER A 178 31.73 1.47 -5.75
C SER A 178 31.63 1.85 -7.23
N VAL A 179 32.15 0.98 -8.10
CA VAL A 179 32.20 1.21 -9.55
C VAL A 179 31.48 0.07 -10.27
N ALA A 180 30.50 0.40 -11.10
CA ALA A 180 29.81 -0.56 -11.94
C ALA A 180 30.65 -0.91 -13.18
N ALA A 181 30.57 -2.15 -13.66
CA ALA A 181 31.27 -2.59 -14.86
C ALA A 181 30.81 -1.80 -16.09
N LYS A 182 31.74 -1.48 -16.98
CA LYS A 182 31.41 -0.87 -18.28
C LYS A 182 30.55 -1.85 -19.09
N GLY A 183 29.34 -1.44 -19.47
CA GLY A 183 28.36 -2.31 -20.14
C GLY A 183 27.46 -3.13 -19.19
N SER A 184 27.64 -2.99 -17.86
CA SER A 184 26.62 -3.39 -16.89
C SER A 184 25.29 -2.71 -17.24
N ARG A 185 24.19 -3.46 -17.21
CA ARG A 185 22.86 -2.96 -17.57
C ARG A 185 22.20 -2.20 -16.41
N GLY A 186 23.00 -1.68 -15.49
CA GLY A 186 22.58 -0.93 -14.30
C GLY A 186 22.53 -1.81 -13.04
N PRO A 187 22.89 -1.25 -11.86
CA PRO A 187 22.64 -1.85 -10.55
C PRO A 187 21.16 -2.15 -10.25
N ALA A 188 20.93 -2.87 -9.15
CA ALA A 188 19.65 -2.99 -8.48
C ALA A 188 19.64 -2.19 -7.18
N LEU A 189 18.46 -1.66 -6.83
CA LEU A 189 18.23 -0.85 -5.65
C LEU A 189 16.95 -1.31 -4.97
N ALA A 190 16.98 -1.58 -3.67
CA ALA A 190 15.79 -1.95 -2.89
C ALA A 190 15.92 -1.53 -1.43
N ALA A 191 14.81 -1.18 -0.79
CA ALA A 191 14.77 -0.98 0.65
C ALA A 191 14.61 -2.31 1.40
N PHE A 192 15.34 -2.46 2.50
CA PHE A 192 15.22 -3.58 3.42
C PHE A 192 15.70 -3.16 4.80
N HIS A 193 14.89 -3.42 5.83
CA HIS A 193 15.23 -3.16 7.23
C HIS A 193 15.73 -1.72 7.51
N ASN A 194 14.96 -0.73 7.05
CA ASN A 194 15.28 0.71 7.13
C ASN A 194 16.59 1.13 6.44
N LYS A 195 17.14 0.29 5.56
CA LYS A 195 18.32 0.59 4.74
C LYS A 195 18.00 0.46 3.27
N LEU A 196 18.81 1.12 2.46
CA LEU A 196 18.79 0.98 1.01
C LEU A 196 19.96 0.10 0.59
N PHE A 197 19.68 -0.99 -0.11
CA PHE A 197 20.68 -1.89 -0.65
C PHE A 197 20.90 -1.61 -2.13
N LEU A 198 22.15 -1.34 -2.50
CA LEU A 198 22.59 -1.19 -3.88
C LEU A 198 23.44 -2.40 -4.25
N ALA A 199 22.96 -3.26 -5.14
CA ALA A 199 23.71 -4.40 -5.66
C ALA A 199 24.15 -4.15 -7.11
N PHE A 200 25.41 -4.40 -7.42
CA PHE A 200 25.98 -4.09 -8.73
C PHE A 200 27.08 -5.08 -9.11
N ILE A 201 27.29 -5.23 -10.41
CA ILE A 201 28.42 -6.00 -10.95
C ILE A 201 29.58 -5.05 -11.18
N GLY A 202 30.73 -5.34 -10.56
CA GLY A 202 31.96 -4.57 -10.72
C GLY A 202 32.75 -4.91 -12.00
N PRO A 203 33.78 -4.13 -12.36
CA PRO A 203 34.64 -4.40 -13.52
C PRO A 203 35.32 -5.79 -13.50
N ASP A 204 35.44 -6.41 -12.34
CA ASP A 204 35.96 -7.77 -12.12
C ASP A 204 34.90 -8.87 -12.28
N GLN A 205 33.70 -8.51 -12.75
CA GLN A 205 32.50 -9.35 -12.88
C GLN A 205 31.98 -9.92 -11.56
N ARG A 206 32.41 -9.38 -10.40
CA ARG A 206 31.87 -9.80 -9.10
C ARG A 206 30.61 -9.03 -8.77
N LEU A 207 29.69 -9.73 -8.10
CA LEU A 207 28.49 -9.14 -7.52
C LEU A 207 28.83 -8.52 -6.16
N SER A 208 28.74 -7.20 -6.10
CA SER A 208 29.06 -6.37 -4.94
C SER A 208 27.84 -5.62 -4.44
N TYR A 209 27.90 -5.13 -3.21
CA TYR A 209 26.85 -4.29 -2.66
C TYR A 209 27.37 -3.20 -1.71
N ASN A 210 26.58 -2.14 -1.57
CA ASN A 210 26.67 -1.14 -0.52
C ASN A 210 25.30 -1.05 0.20
N GLN A 211 25.30 -0.59 1.45
CA GLN A 211 24.11 -0.27 2.22
C GLN A 211 24.12 1.21 2.57
N TRP A 212 23.01 1.92 2.31
CA TRP A 212 22.78 3.24 2.86
C TRP A 212 21.88 3.14 4.08
N ASP A 213 22.37 3.67 5.19
CA ASP A 213 21.64 3.76 6.44
C ASP A 213 20.93 5.12 6.52
N ALA A 214 19.60 5.09 6.65
CA ALA A 214 18.78 6.30 6.70
C ALA A 214 19.02 7.13 7.98
N ASP A 215 19.44 6.49 9.07
CA ASP A 215 19.66 7.15 10.36
C ASP A 215 21.04 7.83 10.36
N SER A 216 22.08 7.15 9.88
CA SER A 216 23.44 7.74 9.80
C SER A 216 23.68 8.57 8.53
N GLN A 217 22.77 8.50 7.56
CA GLN A 217 22.89 9.12 6.23
C GLN A 217 24.25 8.84 5.57
N ALA A 218 24.67 7.58 5.60
CA ALA A 218 25.96 7.19 5.06
C ALA A 218 25.91 5.83 4.36
N TRP A 219 26.74 5.68 3.34
CA TRP A 219 26.97 4.42 2.66
C TRP A 219 28.02 3.58 3.38
N SER A 220 27.76 2.28 3.50
CA SER A 220 28.76 1.30 3.91
C SER A 220 29.86 1.14 2.84
N PRO A 221 31.07 0.70 3.23
CA PRO A 221 32.07 0.25 2.27
C PRO A 221 31.55 -0.87 1.36
N THR A 222 32.14 -0.98 0.18
CA THR A 222 31.80 -2.00 -0.81
C THR A 222 32.17 -3.39 -0.31
N GLN A 223 31.24 -4.33 -0.41
CA GLN A 223 31.42 -5.72 -0.02
C GLN A 223 31.02 -6.64 -1.16
N ASN A 224 31.67 -7.81 -1.28
CA ASN A 224 31.30 -8.82 -2.27
C ASN A 224 30.20 -9.72 -1.68
N ILE A 225 29.16 -9.99 -2.46
CA ILE A 225 28.09 -10.94 -2.11
C ILE A 225 28.64 -12.37 -2.14
N CYS A 226 29.43 -12.69 -3.17
CA CYS A 226 29.97 -14.02 -3.38
C CYS A 226 31.25 -13.99 -4.25
N ARG A 227 31.80 -15.17 -4.53
CA ARG A 227 33.01 -15.34 -5.34
C ARG A 227 32.75 -15.63 -6.82
N SER A 228 31.50 -15.96 -7.18
CA SER A 228 31.08 -16.25 -8.55
C SER A 228 31.15 -15.01 -9.45
N GLN A 229 31.13 -15.22 -10.76
CA GLN A 229 31.13 -14.14 -11.76
C GLN A 229 29.76 -14.02 -12.42
N PHE A 230 29.36 -12.77 -12.71
CA PHE A 230 28.04 -12.42 -13.20
C PHE A 230 28.07 -11.44 -14.36
N GLN A 231 26.96 -11.37 -15.08
CA GLN A 231 26.71 -10.37 -16.11
C GLN A 231 25.28 -9.82 -16.02
N GLY A 232 24.98 -8.82 -16.85
CA GLY A 232 23.65 -8.25 -16.94
C GLY A 232 23.32 -7.25 -15.82
N LYS A 233 22.12 -7.36 -15.25
CA LYS A 233 21.59 -6.51 -14.18
C LYS A 233 21.11 -7.42 -13.04
N PRO A 234 21.54 -7.19 -11.79
CA PRO A 234 20.96 -7.88 -10.64
C PRO A 234 19.48 -7.53 -10.47
N ALA A 235 18.72 -8.37 -9.79
CA ALA A 235 17.38 -8.10 -9.29
C ALA A 235 17.37 -8.21 -7.78
N LEU A 236 16.99 -7.14 -7.07
CA LEU A 236 16.83 -7.16 -5.61
C LEU A 236 15.34 -7.17 -5.25
N PHE A 237 14.96 -7.97 -4.27
CA PHE A 237 13.59 -8.02 -3.74
C PHE A 237 13.55 -8.63 -2.35
N VAL A 238 12.48 -8.35 -1.60
CA VAL A 238 12.25 -8.92 -0.26
C VAL A 238 11.28 -10.09 -0.36
N LEU A 239 11.60 -11.22 0.27
CA LEU A 239 10.68 -12.35 0.35
C LEU A 239 10.82 -12.97 1.73
N ASN A 240 9.69 -13.16 2.42
CA ASN A 240 9.61 -13.77 3.76
C ASN A 240 10.67 -13.23 4.75
N GLY A 241 10.78 -11.90 4.85
CA GLY A 241 11.65 -11.23 5.81
C GLY A 241 13.15 -11.31 5.48
N ALA A 242 13.52 -11.75 4.28
CA ALA A 242 14.90 -11.72 3.79
C ALA A 242 15.01 -10.95 2.48
N LEU A 243 16.17 -10.35 2.25
CA LEU A 243 16.48 -9.69 0.99
C LEU A 243 17.15 -10.71 0.06
N HIS A 244 16.63 -10.85 -1.15
CA HIS A 244 17.17 -11.73 -2.18
C HIS A 244 17.82 -10.91 -3.29
N VAL A 245 18.86 -11.46 -3.88
CA VAL A 245 19.46 -10.97 -5.12
C VAL A 245 19.52 -12.11 -6.14
N LEU A 246 19.02 -11.86 -7.34
CA LEU A 246 19.13 -12.78 -8.47
C LEU A 246 19.97 -12.15 -9.57
N CYS A 247 20.84 -12.93 -10.20
CA CYS A 247 21.69 -12.43 -11.27
C CYS A 247 22.09 -13.52 -12.28
N GLU A 248 22.28 -13.12 -13.52
CA GLU A 248 22.69 -14.00 -14.62
C GLU A 248 24.17 -14.38 -14.45
N ALA A 249 24.47 -15.67 -14.54
CA ALA A 249 25.84 -16.16 -14.51
C ALA A 249 26.67 -15.58 -15.67
N ALA A 250 27.97 -15.34 -15.46
CA ALA A 250 28.83 -14.75 -16.47
C ALA A 250 28.98 -15.60 -17.74
N ASP A 251 28.79 -16.93 -17.66
CA ASP A 251 28.77 -17.80 -18.84
C ASP A 251 27.45 -17.63 -19.61
N PRO A 252 27.45 -16.96 -20.78
CA PRO A 252 26.23 -16.70 -21.53
C PRO A 252 25.60 -17.98 -22.13
N SER A 253 26.34 -19.09 -22.15
CA SER A 253 25.88 -20.35 -22.72
C SER A 253 25.03 -21.16 -21.75
N SER A 254 25.11 -20.91 -20.44
CA SER A 254 24.32 -21.62 -19.45
C SER A 254 22.90 -21.07 -19.32
N GLY A 255 22.75 -19.74 -19.38
CA GLY A 255 21.47 -19.07 -19.17
C GLY A 255 20.95 -19.18 -17.73
N ASP A 256 21.82 -19.56 -16.80
CA ASP A 256 21.49 -19.77 -15.40
C ASP A 256 21.30 -18.44 -14.66
N ILE A 257 20.30 -18.41 -13.78
CA ILE A 257 20.10 -17.36 -12.79
C ILE A 257 20.51 -17.91 -11.45
N LEU A 258 21.53 -17.31 -10.84
CA LEU A 258 21.97 -17.66 -9.50
C LEU A 258 21.37 -16.69 -8.49
N GLY A 259 20.98 -17.22 -7.34
CA GLY A 259 20.39 -16.46 -6.24
C GLY A 259 21.25 -16.45 -4.99
N TYR A 260 21.22 -15.34 -4.27
CA TYR A 260 21.72 -15.24 -2.89
C TYR A 260 20.66 -14.57 -2.01
N ARG A 261 20.63 -14.96 -0.74
CA ARG A 261 19.74 -14.44 0.29
C ARG A 261 20.55 -13.78 1.38
N TYR A 262 20.21 -12.54 1.71
CA TYR A 262 20.73 -11.82 2.86
C TYR A 262 19.80 -12.04 4.06
N GLY A 263 20.33 -12.73 5.07
CA GLY A 263 19.59 -13.12 6.26
C GLY A 263 20.43 -12.97 7.52
N TYR A 264 19.79 -13.06 8.68
CA TYR A 264 20.45 -13.04 9.98
C TYR A 264 20.69 -14.47 10.48
N SER A 265 21.94 -14.77 10.83
CA SER A 265 22.38 -16.05 11.40
C SER A 265 23.01 -15.85 12.78
N GLU A 266 23.43 -16.92 13.47
CA GLU A 266 24.23 -16.81 14.70
C GLU A 266 25.53 -16.02 14.50
N SER A 267 26.11 -16.06 13.30
CA SER A 267 27.28 -15.26 12.91
C SER A 267 26.96 -13.83 12.48
N GLY A 268 25.71 -13.40 12.57
CA GLY A 268 25.23 -12.09 12.13
C GLY A 268 24.65 -12.11 10.71
N TRP A 269 24.54 -10.93 10.12
CA TRP A 269 24.00 -10.77 8.77
C TRP A 269 25.00 -11.25 7.72
N ALA A 270 24.55 -12.12 6.82
CA ALA A 270 25.36 -12.65 5.74
C ALA A 270 24.54 -12.91 4.48
N TRP A 271 25.24 -12.99 3.34
CA TRP A 271 24.69 -13.51 2.09
C TRP A 271 24.99 -15.00 1.97
N ASP A 272 23.95 -15.81 1.85
CA ASP A 272 24.05 -17.24 1.61
C ASP A 272 23.50 -17.60 0.22
N PRO A 273 24.00 -18.65 -0.45
CA PRO A 273 23.37 -19.16 -1.67
C PRO A 273 21.88 -19.44 -1.44
N ALA A 274 21.04 -18.99 -2.37
CA ALA A 274 19.62 -19.35 -2.40
C ALA A 274 19.40 -20.50 -3.40
N ASP A 275 18.21 -21.10 -3.35
CA ASP A 275 17.81 -22.15 -4.29
C ASP A 275 17.94 -21.68 -5.75
N ASP A 276 18.27 -22.62 -6.64
CA ASP A 276 18.29 -22.36 -8.08
C ASP A 276 16.88 -22.03 -8.57
N VAL A 277 16.65 -20.74 -8.79
CA VAL A 277 15.40 -20.19 -9.26
C VAL A 277 15.25 -20.22 -10.78
N SER A 278 16.30 -20.54 -11.54
CA SER A 278 16.19 -20.64 -13.00
C SER A 278 15.50 -21.93 -13.45
N GLU A 279 15.47 -22.95 -12.58
CA GLU A 279 15.02 -24.31 -12.90
C GLU A 279 15.68 -24.86 -14.19
N GLY A 280 16.91 -24.45 -14.48
CA GLY A 280 17.64 -24.82 -15.71
C GLY A 280 17.06 -24.24 -17.01
N ARG A 281 16.22 -23.20 -16.94
CA ARG A 281 15.63 -22.53 -18.12
C ARG A 281 16.47 -21.33 -18.52
N ALA A 282 16.88 -21.29 -19.80
CA ALA A 282 17.56 -20.13 -20.35
C ALA A 282 16.61 -18.91 -20.37
N THR A 283 16.99 -17.88 -19.63
CA THR A 283 16.30 -16.57 -19.61
C THR A 283 17.36 -15.47 -19.57
N ARG A 284 16.99 -14.24 -19.94
CA ARG A 284 17.94 -13.11 -19.99
C ARG A 284 17.44 -11.94 -19.18
N GLY A 285 18.24 -11.55 -18.20
CA GLY A 285 18.00 -10.41 -17.31
C GLY A 285 16.74 -10.57 -16.46
N VAL A 286 16.87 -10.26 -15.18
CA VAL A 286 15.79 -10.42 -14.19
C VAL A 286 15.54 -9.07 -13.53
N SER A 287 14.28 -8.86 -13.16
CA SER A 287 13.83 -7.80 -12.26
C SER A 287 12.76 -8.38 -11.36
N ALA A 288 12.52 -7.75 -10.22
CA ALA A 288 11.65 -8.30 -9.20
C ALA A 288 10.93 -7.20 -8.43
N ALA A 289 9.71 -7.49 -8.00
CA ALA A 289 8.99 -6.71 -7.00
C ALA A 289 8.28 -7.63 -6.03
N SER A 290 8.24 -7.22 -4.77
CA SER A 290 7.68 -8.02 -3.67
C SER A 290 6.27 -7.57 -3.33
N TYR A 291 5.40 -8.52 -3.01
CA TYR A 291 4.11 -8.24 -2.42
C TYR A 291 3.62 -9.41 -1.59
N GLY A 292 3.48 -9.19 -0.29
CA GLY A 292 3.05 -10.19 0.66
C GLY A 292 4.00 -11.37 0.73
N GLY A 293 3.51 -12.56 0.37
CA GLY A 293 4.29 -13.80 0.36
C GLY A 293 4.92 -14.13 -0.99
N TYR A 294 4.86 -13.20 -1.95
CA TYR A 294 5.26 -13.45 -3.34
C TYR A 294 6.29 -12.42 -3.83
N ALA A 295 7.21 -12.88 -4.68
CA ALA A 295 8.03 -12.07 -5.56
C ALA A 295 7.53 -12.23 -7.01
N TYR A 296 7.38 -11.12 -7.72
CA TYR A 296 6.97 -11.10 -9.13
C TYR A 296 8.18 -10.79 -9.99
N LEU A 297 8.59 -11.77 -10.79
CA LEU A 297 9.87 -11.79 -11.46
C LEU A 297 9.66 -11.56 -12.96
N GLY A 298 10.16 -10.43 -13.45
CA GLY A 298 10.07 -10.04 -14.84
C GLY A 298 11.38 -10.33 -15.58
N PHE A 299 11.30 -11.04 -16.70
CA PHE A 299 12.47 -11.48 -17.46
C PHE A 299 12.20 -11.56 -18.97
N LEU A 300 13.26 -11.68 -19.76
CA LEU A 300 13.16 -11.94 -21.19
C LEU A 300 13.36 -13.42 -21.49
N LYS A 301 12.48 -13.98 -22.32
CA LYS A 301 12.67 -15.32 -22.85
C LYS A 301 13.77 -15.32 -23.92
N THR A 302 14.68 -16.29 -23.87
CA THR A 302 15.67 -16.54 -24.91
C THR A 302 15.17 -17.63 -25.88
N GLY A 303 15.70 -17.66 -27.11
CA GLY A 303 15.30 -18.64 -28.13
C GLY A 303 14.20 -18.16 -29.07
N GLY A 304 13.24 -19.04 -29.41
CA GLY A 304 12.28 -18.85 -30.52
C GLY A 304 11.42 -17.57 -30.49
N ASP A 305 11.27 -16.92 -29.33
CA ASP A 305 10.59 -15.62 -29.18
C ASP A 305 11.50 -14.58 -28.47
N ASP A 306 12.72 -14.41 -28.99
CA ASP A 306 13.73 -13.53 -28.40
C ASP A 306 13.24 -12.10 -28.15
N GLY A 307 13.36 -11.66 -26.89
CA GLY A 307 12.96 -10.35 -26.41
C GLY A 307 11.50 -10.25 -25.95
N ALA A 308 10.73 -11.34 -25.99
CA ALA A 308 9.41 -11.37 -25.36
C ALA A 308 9.51 -11.27 -23.84
N VAL A 309 8.60 -10.49 -23.26
CA VAL A 309 8.56 -10.18 -21.83
C VAL A 309 7.65 -11.18 -21.12
N TYR A 310 8.16 -11.80 -20.07
CA TYR A 310 7.41 -12.71 -19.22
C TYR A 310 7.50 -12.26 -17.77
N VAL A 311 6.44 -12.56 -17.01
CA VAL A 311 6.41 -12.41 -15.57
C VAL A 311 5.94 -13.70 -14.93
N ALA A 312 6.60 -14.12 -13.87
CA ALA A 312 6.20 -15.25 -13.05
C ALA A 312 6.12 -14.83 -11.58
N ALA A 313 5.15 -15.40 -10.85
CA ALA A 313 5.09 -15.25 -9.40
C ALA A 313 5.89 -16.38 -8.74
N HIS A 314 6.61 -16.06 -7.68
CA HIS A 314 7.39 -17.01 -6.89
C HIS A 314 7.09 -16.80 -5.41
N ALA A 315 6.82 -17.87 -4.69
CA ALA A 315 6.77 -17.87 -3.23
C ALA A 315 7.95 -18.69 -2.69
N ASP A 316 8.44 -18.32 -1.51
CA ASP A 316 9.60 -18.99 -0.89
C ASP A 316 9.33 -20.49 -0.67
N GLY A 317 10.33 -21.33 -0.95
CA GLY A 317 10.20 -22.79 -0.86
C GLY A 317 9.24 -23.41 -1.89
N SER A 318 8.78 -22.66 -2.89
CA SER A 318 7.93 -23.16 -3.98
C SER A 318 8.58 -22.99 -5.35
N ALA A 319 8.17 -23.82 -6.33
CA ALA A 319 8.55 -23.63 -7.72
C ALA A 319 7.99 -22.31 -8.29
N TRP A 320 8.57 -21.80 -9.37
CA TRP A 320 8.00 -20.63 -10.04
C TRP A 320 6.62 -20.98 -10.59
N GLY A 321 5.67 -20.05 -10.43
CA GLY A 321 4.43 -20.12 -11.16
C GLY A 321 4.69 -20.09 -12.67
N GLU A 322 3.73 -20.60 -13.44
CA GLU A 322 3.83 -20.62 -14.90
C GLU A 322 4.10 -19.21 -15.46
N PRO A 323 5.16 -19.01 -16.26
CA PRO A 323 5.47 -17.71 -16.83
C PRO A 323 4.36 -17.16 -17.71
N GLU A 324 3.87 -15.96 -17.39
CA GLU A 324 2.83 -15.28 -18.14
C GLU A 324 3.44 -14.26 -19.11
N ARG A 325 3.01 -14.29 -20.36
CA ARG A 325 3.47 -13.34 -21.38
C ARG A 325 2.83 -11.97 -21.19
N VAL A 326 3.64 -10.91 -21.22
CA VAL A 326 3.18 -9.53 -21.13
C VAL A 326 2.89 -8.98 -22.54
N GLY A 327 1.61 -8.70 -22.82
CA GLY A 327 1.15 -8.20 -24.11
C GLY A 327 1.16 -9.24 -25.25
N GLY A 328 0.78 -8.82 -26.45
CA GLY A 328 0.70 -9.65 -27.66
C GLY A 328 2.05 -9.85 -28.37
N GLU A 329 2.10 -10.70 -29.40
CA GLU A 329 3.36 -11.18 -30.03
C GLU A 329 4.34 -10.08 -30.45
N SER A 330 3.84 -8.92 -30.85
CA SER A 330 4.63 -7.74 -31.24
C SER A 330 5.30 -7.01 -30.07
N VAL A 331 4.89 -7.26 -28.82
CA VAL A 331 5.44 -6.67 -27.60
C VAL A 331 6.75 -7.34 -27.23
N LYS A 332 7.85 -6.65 -27.50
CA LYS A 332 9.21 -7.10 -27.20
C LYS A 332 10.03 -5.99 -26.56
N ALA A 333 10.90 -6.35 -25.63
CA ALA A 333 11.76 -5.42 -24.90
C ALA A 333 13.23 -5.56 -25.32
N ARG A 334 13.96 -4.46 -25.17
CA ARG A 334 15.42 -4.39 -25.42
C ARG A 334 16.23 -4.88 -24.23
N PHE A 335 15.67 -4.68 -23.04
CA PHE A 335 16.26 -4.97 -21.74
C PHE A 335 15.25 -5.71 -20.88
N ALA A 336 15.72 -6.33 -19.79
CA ALA A 336 14.82 -6.89 -18.79
C ALA A 336 13.81 -5.82 -18.37
N PRO A 337 12.53 -6.20 -18.16
CA PRO A 337 11.54 -5.26 -17.66
C PRO A 337 11.93 -4.76 -16.27
N GLN A 338 11.20 -3.80 -15.75
CA GLN A 338 11.24 -3.40 -14.36
C GLN A 338 9.89 -3.65 -13.73
N MET A 339 9.91 -4.14 -12.50
CA MET A 339 8.73 -4.50 -11.75
C MET A 339 8.54 -3.54 -10.58
N ALA A 340 7.28 -3.22 -10.28
CA ALA A 340 6.89 -2.53 -9.06
C ALA A 340 5.50 -3.01 -8.64
N VAL A 341 5.17 -2.92 -7.36
CA VAL A 341 3.82 -3.19 -6.86
C VAL A 341 3.24 -1.93 -6.27
N ARG A 342 1.96 -1.68 -6.55
CA ARG A 342 1.20 -0.61 -5.93
C ARG A 342 -0.26 -1.02 -5.81
N ASN A 343 -0.82 -0.91 -4.60
CA ASN A 343 -2.23 -1.14 -4.30
C ASN A 343 -2.76 -2.48 -4.87
N GLY A 344 -2.07 -3.59 -4.57
CA GLY A 344 -2.51 -4.92 -5.00
C GLY A 344 -2.41 -5.17 -6.51
N ARG A 345 -1.63 -4.37 -7.22
CA ARG A 345 -1.35 -4.52 -8.66
C ARG A 345 0.15 -4.53 -8.91
N VAL A 346 0.59 -5.46 -9.75
CA VAL A 346 1.97 -5.53 -10.22
C VAL A 346 2.07 -4.78 -11.54
N TYR A 347 3.10 -3.96 -11.69
CA TYR A 347 3.41 -3.18 -12.88
C TYR A 347 4.67 -3.71 -13.52
N CYS A 348 4.67 -3.78 -14.85
CA CYS A 348 5.78 -4.19 -15.68
C CYS A 348 6.08 -3.08 -16.70
N VAL A 349 7.23 -2.42 -16.55
CA VAL A 349 7.65 -1.29 -17.40
C VAL A 349 8.94 -1.61 -18.12
N PHE A 350 9.04 -1.31 -19.41
CA PHE A 350 10.23 -1.62 -20.21
C PHE A 350 10.38 -0.73 -21.44
N ALA A 351 11.60 -0.68 -21.98
CA ALA A 351 11.89 -0.07 -23.28
C ALA A 351 11.72 -1.10 -24.41
N GLY A 352 10.94 -0.75 -25.43
CA GLY A 352 10.68 -1.61 -26.58
C GLY A 352 11.94 -1.95 -27.38
N LYS A 353 11.99 -3.16 -27.95
CA LYS A 353 13.18 -3.74 -28.60
C LYS A 353 13.79 -2.87 -29.70
N TRP A 354 12.95 -2.24 -30.52
CA TRP A 354 13.36 -1.58 -31.76
C TRP A 354 13.67 -0.09 -31.59
N LYS A 355 12.66 0.69 -31.18
CA LYS A 355 12.76 2.16 -31.05
C LYS A 355 13.05 2.63 -29.62
N GLY A 356 13.05 1.73 -28.64
CA GLY A 356 13.16 2.08 -27.22
C GLY A 356 11.90 2.71 -26.63
N ASP A 357 10.75 2.62 -27.30
CA ASP A 357 9.48 3.17 -26.79
C ASP A 357 9.17 2.58 -25.40
N LEU A 358 8.98 3.45 -24.42
CA LEU A 358 8.60 3.04 -23.08
C LEU A 358 7.19 2.46 -23.11
N ARG A 359 7.05 1.28 -22.52
CA ARG A 359 5.79 0.57 -22.38
C ARG A 359 5.53 0.17 -20.95
N TRP A 360 4.26 0.16 -20.55
CA TRP A 360 3.83 -0.24 -19.21
C TRP A 360 2.54 -1.05 -19.24
N PHE A 361 2.56 -2.13 -18.47
CA PHE A 361 1.46 -3.07 -18.30
C PHE A 361 1.23 -3.30 -16.80
N SER A 362 0.02 -3.69 -16.42
CA SER A 362 -0.27 -4.10 -15.05
C SER A 362 -1.14 -5.34 -15.00
N LYS A 363 -1.07 -6.05 -13.87
CA LYS A 363 -1.98 -7.14 -13.55
C LYS A 363 -2.42 -7.02 -12.08
N PRO A 364 -3.73 -7.12 -11.78
CA PRO A 364 -4.18 -7.25 -10.39
C PRO A 364 -3.72 -8.59 -9.82
N VAL A 365 -3.26 -8.57 -8.56
CA VAL A 365 -2.86 -9.79 -7.83
C VAL A 365 -3.79 -10.12 -6.67
N LEU A 366 -4.83 -9.30 -6.50
CA LEU A 366 -5.94 -9.51 -5.58
C LEU A 366 -7.19 -9.88 -6.38
N GLY A 367 -8.08 -10.68 -5.78
CA GLY A 367 -9.40 -11.01 -6.35
C GLY A 367 -10.44 -9.88 -6.26
N TYR A 368 -10.07 -8.73 -5.69
CA TYR A 368 -10.89 -7.55 -5.48
C TYR A 368 -10.04 -6.28 -5.65
N ASP A 369 -10.68 -5.12 -5.79
CA ASP A 369 -9.99 -3.83 -5.93
C ASP A 369 -10.02 -3.05 -4.61
N LEU A 370 -8.85 -2.65 -4.10
CA LEU A 370 -8.71 -1.85 -2.87
C LEU A 370 -9.44 -0.51 -2.94
N LYS A 371 -9.63 0.06 -4.14
CA LYS A 371 -10.38 1.31 -4.31
C LYS A 371 -11.90 1.14 -4.18
N THR A 372 -12.43 -0.06 -4.37
CA THR A 372 -13.88 -0.31 -4.47
C THR A 372 -14.35 -1.55 -3.70
N TRP A 373 -13.58 -2.01 -2.70
CA TRP A 373 -13.81 -3.29 -2.04
C TRP A 373 -15.15 -3.35 -1.30
N MET A 374 -15.66 -2.23 -0.77
CA MET A 374 -16.97 -2.22 -0.11
C MET A 374 -18.11 -2.45 -1.09
N GLY A 375 -17.91 -2.18 -2.39
CA GLY A 375 -18.90 -2.45 -3.44
C GLY A 375 -19.26 -3.92 -3.62
N ALA A 376 -18.40 -4.84 -3.19
CA ALA A 376 -18.67 -6.28 -3.24
C ALA A 376 -19.48 -6.80 -2.04
N LEU A 377 -19.74 -5.98 -1.02
CA LEU A 377 -20.45 -6.36 0.20
C LEU A 377 -21.95 -6.07 0.12
N ASP A 378 -22.77 -6.86 0.83
CA ASP A 378 -24.23 -6.67 0.91
C ASP A 378 -24.59 -5.35 1.62
N ASP A 379 -25.53 -4.58 1.06
CA ASP A 379 -26.08 -3.36 1.64
C ASP A 379 -26.63 -3.56 3.06
N ARG A 380 -27.10 -4.76 3.39
CA ARG A 380 -27.64 -5.13 4.70
C ARG A 380 -26.55 -5.34 5.75
N ALA A 381 -25.28 -5.42 5.36
CA ALA A 381 -24.18 -5.59 6.31
C ALA A 381 -24.13 -4.39 7.26
N TRP A 382 -24.08 -4.65 8.58
CA TRP A 382 -23.79 -3.60 9.55
C TRP A 382 -22.34 -3.19 9.43
N LEU A 383 -22.03 -1.89 9.49
CA LEU A 383 -20.65 -1.43 9.47
C LEU A 383 -19.83 -2.01 10.62
N SER A 384 -20.47 -2.22 11.78
CA SER A 384 -19.85 -2.88 12.92
C SER A 384 -19.38 -4.30 12.61
N ASN A 385 -19.97 -4.98 11.62
CA ASN A 385 -19.65 -6.36 11.25
C ASN A 385 -18.50 -6.50 10.26
N LEU A 386 -17.99 -5.40 9.74
CA LEU A 386 -16.90 -5.41 8.78
C LEU A 386 -15.54 -5.36 9.49
N THR A 387 -14.53 -5.94 8.84
CA THR A 387 -13.13 -5.61 9.11
C THR A 387 -12.78 -4.37 8.30
N ILE A 388 -12.46 -3.27 8.97
CA ILE A 388 -12.20 -1.98 8.33
C ILE A 388 -10.77 -1.53 8.67
N PRO A 389 -9.85 -1.51 7.68
CA PRO A 389 -8.55 -0.88 7.88
C PRO A 389 -8.69 0.62 8.11
N GLY A 390 -7.97 1.12 9.11
CA GLY A 390 -7.91 2.53 9.48
C GLY A 390 -6.48 3.06 9.55
N THR A 391 -6.34 4.38 9.58
CA THR A 391 -5.07 5.06 9.90
C THR A 391 -5.16 5.93 11.15
N HIS A 392 -4.18 5.78 12.04
CA HIS A 392 -4.03 6.61 13.23
C HIS A 392 -3.43 7.96 12.84
N ASP A 393 -4.02 9.04 13.39
CA ASP A 393 -3.70 10.42 13.05
C ASP A 393 -3.50 10.61 11.55
N SER A 394 -4.55 10.31 10.78
CA SER A 394 -4.50 10.08 9.32
C SER A 394 -3.85 11.23 8.54
N CYS A 395 -3.88 12.45 9.08
CA CYS A 395 -3.33 13.63 8.43
C CYS A 395 -1.90 14.00 8.88
N ALA A 396 -1.29 13.27 9.81
CA ALA A 396 0.00 13.64 10.39
C ALA A 396 1.20 13.27 9.49
N ARG A 397 1.22 13.85 8.28
CA ARG A 397 2.34 13.86 7.33
C ARG A 397 3.31 15.00 7.68
N SER A 398 3.92 14.94 8.86
CA SER A 398 4.81 16.00 9.37
C SER A 398 6.28 15.69 9.11
N ASN A 399 7.13 16.70 8.88
CA ASN A 399 8.60 16.52 8.85
C ASN A 399 9.23 16.43 10.23
N VAL A 400 8.43 16.57 11.30
CA VAL A 400 8.88 16.35 12.68
C VAL A 400 8.74 14.86 13.01
N PRO A 401 9.84 14.11 13.24
CA PRO A 401 9.81 12.64 13.36
C PRO A 401 8.81 12.11 14.39
N PHE A 402 8.75 12.72 15.58
CA PHE A 402 7.83 12.30 16.66
C PHE A 402 6.36 12.64 16.41
N VAL A 403 6.05 13.45 15.38
CA VAL A 403 4.70 13.86 15.00
C VAL A 403 4.21 13.07 13.79
N ARG A 404 5.10 12.42 13.02
CA ARG A 404 4.69 11.72 11.80
C ARG A 404 4.10 10.34 12.14
N THR A 405 2.95 10.03 11.57
CA THR A 405 2.33 8.69 11.62
C THR A 405 2.02 8.12 10.23
N GLN A 406 2.01 8.98 9.19
CA GLN A 406 1.68 8.61 7.81
C GLN A 406 2.64 9.29 6.82
N TYR A 407 3.01 8.60 5.73
CA TYR A 407 3.61 9.25 4.55
C TYR A 407 2.57 9.61 3.48
N LEU A 408 1.49 8.83 3.42
CA LEU A 408 0.45 8.94 2.40
C LEU A 408 -0.54 10.09 2.66
N SER A 409 -1.01 10.76 1.59
CA SER A 409 -2.18 11.65 1.62
C SER A 409 -3.46 10.89 1.97
N VAL A 410 -4.55 11.60 2.29
CA VAL A 410 -5.84 10.95 2.54
C VAL A 410 -6.33 10.24 1.28
N SER A 411 -6.23 10.85 0.10
CA SER A 411 -6.54 10.20 -1.19
C SER A 411 -5.72 8.92 -1.40
N GLN A 412 -4.43 8.95 -1.07
CA GLN A 412 -3.54 7.79 -1.22
C GLN A 412 -3.88 6.67 -0.21
N GLN A 413 -4.24 7.03 1.04
CA GLN A 413 -4.71 6.07 2.05
C GLN A 413 -6.02 5.41 1.62
N LEU A 414 -6.99 6.19 1.13
CA LEU A 414 -8.25 5.68 0.60
C LEU A 414 -8.02 4.75 -0.60
N ALA A 415 -7.07 5.09 -1.48
CA ALA A 415 -6.67 4.24 -2.60
C ALA A 415 -5.97 2.93 -2.19
N LEU A 416 -5.32 2.91 -1.03
CA LEU A 416 -4.75 1.71 -0.40
C LEU A 416 -5.81 0.82 0.26
N GLY A 417 -7.05 1.29 0.39
CA GLY A 417 -8.18 0.54 0.95
C GLY A 417 -8.61 0.96 2.36
N ILE A 418 -7.98 1.99 2.94
CA ILE A 418 -8.35 2.56 4.23
C ILE A 418 -9.78 3.13 4.17
N ARG A 419 -10.61 2.85 5.17
CA ARG A 419 -11.99 3.39 5.29
C ARG A 419 -12.31 3.89 6.70
N PHE A 420 -11.33 3.96 7.60
CA PHE A 420 -11.44 4.64 8.88
C PHE A 420 -10.31 5.68 9.00
N LEU A 421 -10.67 6.93 9.26
CA LEU A 421 -9.72 8.02 9.41
C LEU A 421 -9.82 8.61 10.83
N ASP A 422 -8.70 8.65 11.55
CA ASP A 422 -8.60 9.33 12.84
C ASP A 422 -8.15 10.78 12.64
N LEU A 423 -9.09 11.71 12.77
CA LEU A 423 -8.93 13.13 12.53
C LEU A 423 -8.81 13.89 13.86
N ARG A 424 -7.61 14.41 14.11
CA ARG A 424 -7.29 15.24 15.28
C ARG A 424 -7.37 16.71 14.90
N LEU A 425 -8.33 17.42 15.47
CA LEU A 425 -8.65 18.80 15.07
C LEU A 425 -8.57 19.76 16.24
N ARG A 426 -8.30 21.03 15.95
CA ARG A 426 -8.58 22.16 16.86
C ARG A 426 -9.37 23.21 16.12
N ARG A 427 -10.20 23.94 16.87
CA ARG A 427 -10.84 25.16 16.38
C ARG A 427 -9.88 26.32 16.52
N HIS A 428 -9.68 27.09 15.45
CA HIS A 428 -8.89 28.31 15.43
C HIS A 428 -9.73 29.56 15.71
N ASP A 429 -9.05 30.70 15.87
CA ASP A 429 -9.67 32.00 16.14
C ASP A 429 -10.58 32.48 15.00
N ASP A 430 -10.37 31.98 13.77
CA ASP A 430 -11.23 32.23 12.61
C ASP A 430 -12.53 31.41 12.62
N GLY A 431 -12.73 30.58 13.65
CA GLY A 431 -13.88 29.69 13.81
C GLY A 431 -13.76 28.35 13.10
N LYS A 432 -12.74 28.15 12.25
CA LYS A 432 -12.57 26.95 11.43
C LYS A 432 -11.76 25.87 12.12
N LEU A 433 -11.82 24.67 11.55
CA LEU A 433 -11.13 23.48 12.06
C LEU A 433 -9.85 23.19 11.27
N TYR A 434 -8.77 22.93 11.98
CA TYR A 434 -7.47 22.58 11.40
C TYR A 434 -6.86 21.36 12.09
N TYR A 435 -6.00 20.65 11.38
CA TYR A 435 -5.37 19.42 11.86
C TYR A 435 -4.19 19.66 12.79
N TYR A 436 -4.12 18.83 13.83
CA TYR A 436 -3.08 18.84 14.86
C TYR A 436 -2.62 17.43 15.20
N HIS A 437 -1.42 17.29 15.75
CA HIS A 437 -1.01 16.07 16.46
C HIS A 437 -0.12 16.44 17.64
N GLY A 438 -0.51 16.04 18.85
CA GLY A 438 0.25 16.34 20.07
C GLY A 438 0.39 17.84 20.32
N GLY A 439 -0.58 18.64 19.85
CA GLY A 439 -0.53 20.09 19.90
C GLY A 439 0.34 20.80 18.86
N VAL A 440 0.94 20.07 17.93
CA VAL A 440 1.65 20.64 16.78
C VAL A 440 0.69 20.76 15.58
N PRO A 441 0.53 21.95 14.96
CA PRO A 441 -0.26 22.10 13.75
C PRO A 441 0.36 21.32 12.58
N ILE A 442 -0.48 20.68 11.77
CA ILE A 442 -0.06 19.97 10.57
C ILE A 442 0.07 20.95 9.38
N ASN A 443 1.06 20.71 8.51
CA ASN A 443 1.34 21.51 7.30
C ASN A 443 1.69 22.99 7.58
N LEU A 444 2.56 23.24 8.56
CA LEU A 444 3.05 24.58 8.86
C LEU A 444 3.85 25.19 7.68
N PRO A 445 3.77 26.52 7.47
CA PRO A 445 3.00 27.50 8.23
C PRO A 445 1.54 27.66 7.78
N LYS A 446 1.13 27.00 6.68
CA LYS A 446 -0.21 27.18 6.08
C LYS A 446 -1.33 26.64 6.97
N GLY A 447 -1.06 25.56 7.71
CA GLY A 447 -2.09 24.80 8.39
C GLY A 447 -2.87 23.93 7.39
N LEU A 448 -3.16 22.68 7.75
CA LEU A 448 -4.05 21.82 6.98
C LEU A 448 -5.48 22.04 7.49
N SER A 449 -6.39 22.51 6.61
CA SER A 449 -7.78 22.77 7.00
C SER A 449 -8.62 21.50 6.89
N PHE A 450 -9.65 21.38 7.74
CA PHE A 450 -10.59 20.27 7.73
C PHE A 450 -11.26 20.10 6.37
N GLU A 451 -11.69 21.21 5.75
CA GLU A 451 -12.41 21.22 4.48
C GLU A 451 -11.56 20.62 3.35
N SER A 452 -10.27 20.99 3.26
CA SER A 452 -9.38 20.50 2.20
C SER A 452 -9.20 18.99 2.21
N VAL A 453 -9.16 18.37 3.41
CA VAL A 453 -9.07 16.92 3.55
C VAL A 453 -10.42 16.25 3.31
N MET A 454 -11.52 16.88 3.72
CA MET A 454 -12.85 16.34 3.44
C MET A 454 -13.16 16.37 1.93
N ASP A 455 -12.65 17.34 1.17
CA ASP A 455 -12.73 17.33 -0.30
C ASP A 455 -12.08 16.08 -0.91
N GLU A 456 -10.91 15.66 -0.42
CA GLU A 456 -10.29 14.37 -0.81
C GLU A 456 -11.19 13.16 -0.51
N VAL A 457 -11.90 13.18 0.63
CA VAL A 457 -12.85 12.12 1.01
C VAL A 457 -14.06 12.11 0.09
N TRP A 458 -14.65 13.29 -0.20
CA TRP A 458 -15.80 13.44 -1.07
C TRP A 458 -15.51 13.00 -2.50
N ASP A 459 -14.37 13.42 -3.04
CA ASP A 459 -13.89 13.02 -4.35
C ASP A 459 -13.69 11.51 -4.44
N PHE A 460 -13.39 10.84 -3.33
CA PHE A 460 -13.22 9.39 -3.29
C PHE A 460 -14.55 8.64 -3.21
N ILE A 461 -15.40 8.95 -2.22
CA ILE A 461 -16.62 8.15 -1.94
C ILE A 461 -17.84 8.57 -2.78
N GLY A 462 -17.85 9.79 -3.32
CA GLY A 462 -19.00 10.34 -4.01
C GLY A 462 -19.39 9.55 -5.28
N PRO A 463 -20.64 9.68 -5.75
CA PRO A 463 -21.04 9.11 -7.03
C PRO A 463 -20.20 9.72 -8.17
N LYS A 464 -19.71 8.88 -9.09
CA LYS A 464 -18.89 9.30 -10.23
C LYS A 464 -19.57 8.94 -11.54
N GLU A 465 -19.64 9.88 -12.47
CA GLU A 465 -20.11 9.64 -13.83
C GLU A 465 -21.49 8.96 -13.90
N GLY A 466 -22.41 9.35 -12.99
CA GLY A 466 -23.76 8.79 -12.91
C GLY A 466 -23.85 7.39 -12.29
N LYS A 467 -22.75 6.83 -11.77
CA LYS A 467 -22.74 5.55 -11.05
C LYS A 467 -23.10 5.74 -9.58
N LYS A 468 -23.78 4.75 -9.00
CA LYS A 468 -24.04 4.71 -7.56
C LYS A 468 -22.71 4.64 -6.79
N ALA A 469 -22.62 5.39 -5.70
CA ALA A 469 -21.51 5.27 -4.77
C ALA A 469 -21.46 3.86 -4.16
N THR A 470 -20.25 3.31 -4.02
CA THR A 470 -20.04 1.99 -3.42
C THR A 470 -19.36 2.07 -2.06
N GLU A 471 -18.60 3.12 -1.79
CA GLU A 471 -17.74 3.23 -0.61
C GLU A 471 -18.38 4.11 0.47
N ALA A 472 -17.97 3.89 1.72
CA ALA A 472 -18.27 4.76 2.86
C ALA A 472 -17.00 4.92 3.70
N VAL A 473 -16.82 6.06 4.36
CA VAL A 473 -15.64 6.31 5.21
C VAL A 473 -16.08 6.66 6.62
N LEU A 474 -15.50 6.00 7.61
CA LEU A 474 -15.68 6.31 9.02
C LEU A 474 -14.74 7.45 9.39
N ILE A 475 -15.29 8.56 9.88
CA ILE A 475 -14.54 9.75 10.28
C ILE A 475 -14.59 9.87 11.80
N SER A 476 -13.50 9.49 12.45
CA SER A 476 -13.32 9.62 13.90
C SER A 476 -12.73 11.00 14.21
N ILE A 477 -13.52 11.90 14.77
CA ILE A 477 -13.05 13.25 15.14
C ILE A 477 -12.73 13.30 16.63
N ASN A 478 -11.52 13.74 16.96
CA ASN A 478 -11.10 14.09 18.32
C ASN A 478 -10.66 15.56 18.37
N ASN A 479 -11.08 16.26 19.43
CA ASN A 479 -10.55 17.59 19.76
C ASN A 479 -9.14 17.41 20.34
N ASP A 480 -8.12 17.94 19.69
CA ASP A 480 -6.73 17.88 20.16
C ASP A 480 -6.35 19.07 21.05
N ASP A 481 -7.26 20.00 21.31
CA ASP A 481 -7.06 21.07 22.28
C ASP A 481 -7.32 20.54 23.70
N ARG A 482 -6.30 20.61 24.54
CA ARG A 482 -6.31 20.15 25.94
C ARG A 482 -6.25 21.33 26.94
N SER A 483 -6.43 22.56 26.47
CA SER A 483 -6.42 23.77 27.30
C SER A 483 -7.58 23.79 28.30
N GLU A 484 -7.37 24.44 29.44
CA GLU A 484 -8.43 24.63 30.45
C GLU A 484 -9.61 25.43 29.90
N GLY A 485 -9.37 26.37 28.97
CA GLY A 485 -10.42 27.13 28.30
C GLY A 485 -11.38 26.24 27.50
N GLN A 486 -10.85 25.32 26.70
CA GLN A 486 -11.69 24.36 25.98
C GLN A 486 -12.37 23.36 26.91
N LYS A 487 -11.70 22.90 27.98
CA LYS A 487 -12.34 22.02 28.98
C LYS A 487 -13.51 22.69 29.68
N ALA A 488 -13.41 24.00 29.95
CA ALA A 488 -14.47 24.77 30.59
C ALA A 488 -15.63 25.10 29.64
N ASN A 489 -15.39 25.11 28.32
CA ASN A 489 -16.41 25.43 27.33
C ASN A 489 -16.38 24.49 26.10
N PRO A 490 -16.72 23.20 26.27
CA PRO A 490 -16.60 22.20 25.21
C PRO A 490 -17.56 22.40 24.03
N GLU A 491 -18.66 23.13 24.22
CA GLU A 491 -19.67 23.35 23.18
C GLU A 491 -19.11 24.09 21.97
N VAL A 492 -18.10 24.94 22.17
CA VAL A 492 -17.48 25.72 21.10
C VAL A 492 -16.85 24.83 20.02
N PHE A 493 -16.23 23.71 20.41
CA PHE A 493 -15.70 22.75 19.45
C PHE A 493 -16.82 21.92 18.81
N TYR A 494 -17.84 21.53 19.59
CA TYR A 494 -19.01 20.82 19.06
C TYR A 494 -19.72 21.63 17.97
N ASP A 495 -19.94 22.92 18.22
CA ASP A 495 -20.60 23.84 17.30
C ASP A 495 -19.79 24.07 16.02
N ALA A 496 -18.45 24.14 16.13
CA ALA A 496 -17.59 24.24 14.95
C ALA A 496 -17.65 22.99 14.05
N VAL A 497 -17.69 21.78 14.65
CA VAL A 497 -17.89 20.55 13.86
C VAL A 497 -19.30 20.51 13.27
N LYS A 498 -20.31 20.96 14.02
CA LYS A 498 -21.69 21.06 13.53
C LYS A 498 -21.82 22.02 12.37
N GLU A 499 -21.21 23.19 12.45
CA GLU A 499 -21.19 24.16 11.36
C GLU A 499 -20.50 23.59 10.11
N ALA A 500 -19.37 22.89 10.27
CA ALA A 500 -18.69 22.23 9.16
C ALA A 500 -19.55 21.13 8.49
N VAL A 501 -20.29 20.34 9.29
CA VAL A 501 -21.22 19.34 8.78
C VAL A 501 -22.41 19.99 8.07
N ASP A 502 -23.08 20.94 8.70
CA ASP A 502 -24.29 21.60 8.19
C ASP A 502 -24.01 22.42 6.92
N SER A 503 -22.80 23.00 6.81
CA SER A 503 -22.37 23.76 5.63
C SER A 503 -21.87 22.90 4.48
N THR A 504 -21.73 21.58 4.69
CA THR A 504 -21.31 20.66 3.63
C THR A 504 -22.42 20.55 2.57
N PRO A 505 -22.18 20.93 1.31
CA PRO A 505 -23.18 20.79 0.27
C PRO A 505 -23.47 19.31 -0.03
N PRO A 506 -24.68 18.96 -0.49
CA PRO A 506 -24.95 17.61 -0.94
C PRO A 506 -24.09 17.23 -2.15
N HIS A 507 -24.10 15.94 -2.51
CA HIS A 507 -23.62 15.49 -3.81
C HIS A 507 -24.48 16.06 -4.94
N GLU A 508 -24.00 15.97 -6.19
CA GLU A 508 -24.71 16.49 -7.37
C GLU A 508 -26.10 15.88 -7.55
N ASP A 509 -26.31 14.64 -7.07
CA ASP A 509 -27.59 13.94 -7.09
C ASP A 509 -28.53 14.33 -5.93
N GLY A 510 -28.12 15.28 -5.08
CA GLY A 510 -28.86 15.76 -3.92
C GLY A 510 -28.71 14.91 -2.65
N SER A 511 -27.94 13.81 -2.69
CA SER A 511 -27.70 12.99 -1.51
C SER A 511 -26.78 13.67 -0.50
N SER A 512 -27.04 13.45 0.80
CA SER A 512 -26.19 13.97 1.89
C SER A 512 -24.80 13.32 1.86
N ARG A 513 -23.75 14.11 2.13
CA ARG A 513 -22.37 13.61 2.28
C ARG A 513 -22.07 13.07 3.68
N TRP A 514 -22.89 13.41 4.67
CA TRP A 514 -22.71 12.97 6.05
C TRP A 514 -23.82 12.03 6.51
N TYR A 515 -23.43 11.06 7.32
CA TYR A 515 -24.30 10.32 8.22
C TYR A 515 -23.90 10.67 9.66
N THR A 516 -24.79 11.36 10.36
CA THR A 516 -24.56 11.86 11.72
C THR A 516 -25.53 11.27 12.75
N GLU A 517 -26.33 10.27 12.38
CA GLU A 517 -27.18 9.62 13.37
C GLU A 517 -26.33 8.86 14.41
N PRO A 518 -26.65 8.98 15.71
CA PRO A 518 -25.85 8.41 16.79
C PRO A 518 -26.12 6.91 17.03
N VAL A 519 -26.25 6.14 15.94
CA VAL A 519 -26.52 4.70 15.93
C VAL A 519 -25.70 3.99 14.85
N THR A 520 -25.50 2.67 14.99
CA THR A 520 -24.81 1.86 13.98
C THR A 520 -25.61 1.86 12.67
N ALA A 521 -24.95 2.20 11.56
CA ALA A 521 -25.55 2.17 10.23
C ALA A 521 -25.32 0.82 9.51
N ARG A 522 -26.18 0.53 8.52
CA ARG A 522 -25.89 -0.50 7.50
C ARG A 522 -25.12 0.13 6.35
N LEU A 523 -24.34 -0.69 5.64
CA LEU A 523 -23.49 -0.22 4.55
C LEU A 523 -24.29 0.49 3.46
N GLY A 524 -25.44 -0.07 3.05
CA GLY A 524 -26.29 0.52 2.02
C GLY A 524 -26.80 1.93 2.35
N ASP A 525 -27.02 2.21 3.64
CA ASP A 525 -27.52 3.52 4.11
C ASP A 525 -26.45 4.62 4.04
N VAL A 526 -25.18 4.23 3.97
CA VAL A 526 -24.03 5.14 4.08
C VAL A 526 -23.10 5.13 2.87
N ARG A 527 -23.40 4.38 1.80
CA ARG A 527 -22.62 4.49 0.56
C ARG A 527 -22.66 5.93 0.06
N GLY A 528 -21.49 6.48 -0.27
CA GLY A 528 -21.30 7.88 -0.62
C GLY A 528 -21.22 8.84 0.56
N LYS A 529 -21.23 8.34 1.81
CA LYS A 529 -21.25 9.18 3.02
C LYS A 529 -20.04 8.96 3.92
N ALA A 530 -19.63 10.03 4.58
CA ALA A 530 -18.82 9.96 5.79
C ALA A 530 -19.70 9.68 7.00
N VAL A 531 -19.31 8.70 7.81
CA VAL A 531 -20.00 8.32 9.06
C VAL A 531 -19.23 8.93 10.22
N LEU A 532 -19.88 9.84 10.98
CA LEU A 532 -19.23 10.54 12.07
C LEU A 532 -19.12 9.67 13.33
N LEU A 533 -17.90 9.50 13.83
CA LEU A 533 -17.57 8.94 15.14
C LEU A 533 -17.03 10.06 16.03
N ARG A 534 -17.71 10.38 17.13
CA ARG A 534 -17.46 11.57 17.96
C ARG A 534 -16.65 11.22 19.20
N ARG A 535 -15.40 11.69 19.29
CA ARG A 535 -14.50 11.52 20.47
C ARG A 535 -14.33 12.81 21.28
N TYR A 536 -15.28 13.74 21.18
CA TYR A 536 -15.26 15.03 21.86
C TYR A 536 -16.60 15.26 22.56
N TYR A 537 -16.59 16.11 23.60
CA TYR A 537 -17.76 16.41 24.40
C TYR A 537 -18.91 17.02 23.58
N GLY A 538 -20.14 16.60 23.87
CA GLY A 538 -21.34 17.16 23.28
C GLY A 538 -21.72 18.56 23.78
N HIS A 539 -22.53 19.28 23.02
CA HIS A 539 -23.16 20.51 23.51
C HIS A 539 -24.20 20.18 24.60
N ALA A 540 -24.11 20.86 25.75
CA ALA A 540 -24.95 20.62 26.93
C ALA A 540 -26.46 20.83 26.67
N ALA A 541 -26.83 21.68 25.70
CA ALA A 541 -28.22 21.94 25.34
C ALA A 541 -28.85 20.84 24.46
N VAL A 542 -28.05 19.94 23.88
CA VAL A 542 -28.51 18.84 23.03
C VAL A 542 -28.54 17.55 23.85
N ALA A 543 -29.70 16.87 23.84
CA ALA A 543 -29.87 15.62 24.56
C ALA A 543 -28.82 14.58 24.11
N PRO A 544 -28.21 13.79 25.02
CA PRO A 544 -27.15 12.85 24.65
C PRO A 544 -27.51 11.89 23.50
N THR A 545 -28.78 11.47 23.41
CA THR A 545 -29.30 10.60 22.35
C THR A 545 -29.48 11.28 20.99
N GLU A 546 -29.45 12.61 20.94
CA GLU A 546 -29.68 13.44 19.74
C GLU A 546 -28.39 14.12 19.24
N ARG A 547 -27.28 13.98 19.97
CA ARG A 547 -25.98 14.54 19.56
C ARG A 547 -25.48 13.86 18.29
N MET A 548 -24.82 14.62 17.43
CA MET A 548 -24.32 14.11 16.16
C MET A 548 -23.23 13.04 16.35
N GLY A 549 -23.29 12.00 15.52
CA GLY A 549 -22.29 10.96 15.39
C GLY A 549 -22.37 9.87 16.46
N LEU A 550 -21.74 8.72 16.17
CA LEU A 550 -21.61 7.64 17.14
C LEU A 550 -20.79 8.14 18.35
N ASP A 551 -21.42 8.13 19.53
CA ASP A 551 -20.87 8.72 20.74
C ASP A 551 -19.73 7.90 21.33
N LEU A 552 -18.50 8.43 21.26
CA LEU A 552 -17.30 7.87 21.86
C LEU A 552 -16.67 8.87 22.86
N GLU A 553 -17.48 9.73 23.48
CA GLU A 553 -17.05 10.77 24.43
C GLU A 553 -16.32 10.19 25.66
N GLU A 554 -16.73 9.01 26.14
CA GLU A 554 -16.13 8.33 27.30
C GLU A 554 -14.83 7.57 26.97
N TRP A 555 -14.06 8.04 25.98
CA TRP A 555 -12.81 7.42 25.56
C TRP A 555 -11.75 7.45 26.67
N ARG A 556 -11.30 6.27 27.12
CA ARG A 556 -10.27 6.15 28.15
C ARG A 556 -8.88 6.33 27.57
N GLN A 557 -8.02 7.03 28.30
CA GLN A 557 -6.65 7.30 27.89
C GLN A 557 -5.74 6.11 28.22
N ASP A 558 -4.98 5.64 27.22
CA ASP A 558 -3.94 4.61 27.38
C ASP A 558 -4.45 3.29 28.00
N ASP A 559 -5.66 2.86 27.62
CA ASP A 559 -6.33 1.69 28.18
C ASP A 559 -6.32 0.52 27.15
N PRO A 560 -5.76 -0.65 27.51
CA PRO A 560 -5.67 -1.81 26.61
C PRO A 560 -7.01 -2.55 26.43
N ASP A 561 -8.03 -2.29 27.24
CA ASP A 561 -9.31 -3.01 27.17
C ASP A 561 -10.44 -2.28 27.89
N PHE A 562 -11.29 -1.59 27.14
CA PHE A 562 -12.46 -0.91 27.70
C PHE A 562 -13.69 -0.93 26.79
N THR A 563 -14.85 -0.65 27.39
CA THR A 563 -16.15 -0.62 26.70
C THR A 563 -16.77 0.74 26.88
N ILE A 564 -17.29 1.29 25.78
CA ILE A 564 -18.24 2.41 25.79
C ILE A 564 -19.62 1.86 25.45
N VAL A 565 -20.62 2.22 26.24
CA VAL A 565 -22.03 2.02 25.90
C VAL A 565 -22.64 3.39 25.68
N THR A 566 -22.93 3.70 24.42
CA THR A 566 -23.45 5.02 24.02
C THR A 566 -24.83 5.28 24.64
N PRO A 567 -25.30 6.53 24.72
CA PRO A 567 -26.65 6.85 25.16
C PRO A 567 -27.76 6.14 24.38
N ASN A 568 -27.51 5.77 23.11
CA ASN A 568 -28.44 5.02 22.27
C ASN A 568 -28.26 3.49 22.36
N GLY A 569 -27.47 3.00 23.33
CA GLY A 569 -27.28 1.57 23.59
C GLY A 569 -26.33 0.85 22.63
N VAL A 570 -25.66 1.55 21.71
CA VAL A 570 -24.58 0.97 20.91
C VAL A 570 -23.39 0.66 21.83
N ARG A 571 -22.86 -0.54 21.73
CA ARG A 571 -21.69 -1.00 22.50
C ARG A 571 -20.44 -0.98 21.64
N VAL A 572 -19.34 -0.47 22.17
CA VAL A 572 -18.04 -0.34 21.47
C VAL A 572 -16.93 -0.88 22.38
N ARG A 573 -16.26 -1.95 21.96
CA ARG A 573 -15.05 -2.49 22.60
C ARG A 573 -13.82 -1.87 21.96
N LEU A 574 -12.93 -1.36 22.81
CA LEU A 574 -11.81 -0.53 22.42
C LEU A 574 -10.50 -1.00 23.04
N GLN A 575 -9.45 -0.97 22.24
CA GLN A 575 -8.05 -1.12 22.68
C GLN A 575 -7.28 0.08 22.16
N ASP A 576 -6.80 0.91 23.09
CA ASP A 576 -6.01 2.10 22.80
C ASP A 576 -4.87 2.27 23.81
N LYS A 577 -4.07 1.20 23.99
CA LYS A 577 -2.81 1.24 24.74
C LYS A 577 -1.71 1.84 23.86
N TRP A 578 -1.57 3.15 23.86
CA TRP A 578 -0.66 3.85 22.94
C TRP A 578 0.63 4.34 23.62
N LYS A 579 0.68 4.51 24.95
CA LYS A 579 1.83 5.14 25.64
C LYS A 579 2.68 4.13 26.41
N TYR A 580 3.95 3.99 26.10
CA TYR A 580 4.90 3.17 26.87
C TYR A 580 5.87 4.05 27.65
N SER A 581 5.50 4.41 28.88
CA SER A 581 6.28 5.30 29.74
C SER A 581 7.52 4.64 30.33
N LYS A 582 7.48 3.34 30.66
CA LYS A 582 8.67 2.64 31.15
C LYS A 582 9.63 2.32 30.02
N ARG A 583 10.91 2.68 30.18
CA ARG A 583 11.99 2.26 29.27
C ARG A 583 12.03 0.73 29.18
N SER A 584 11.65 0.21 28.03
CA SER A 584 11.59 -1.22 27.67
C SER A 584 12.26 -1.40 26.30
N GLY A 585 12.83 -2.57 26.01
CA GLY A 585 13.40 -2.80 24.67
C GLY A 585 12.30 -2.76 23.60
N LEU A 586 12.62 -2.35 22.37
CA LEU A 586 11.64 -2.31 21.26
C LEU A 586 10.89 -3.65 21.10
N GLU A 587 11.60 -4.78 21.26
CA GLU A 587 11.00 -6.11 21.17
C GLU A 587 9.95 -6.38 22.26
N GLU A 588 10.21 -5.94 23.49
CA GLU A 588 9.27 -6.06 24.62
C GLU A 588 8.04 -5.18 24.38
N LEU A 589 8.25 -3.95 23.94
CA LEU A 589 7.18 -3.00 23.61
C LEU A 589 6.30 -3.55 22.50
N VAL A 590 6.89 -3.95 21.37
CA VAL A 590 6.14 -4.53 20.24
C VAL A 590 5.41 -5.80 20.66
N ALA A 591 6.03 -6.68 21.45
CA ALA A 591 5.38 -7.88 21.95
C ALA A 591 4.16 -7.56 22.85
N SER A 592 4.28 -6.59 23.76
CA SER A 592 3.17 -6.13 24.58
C SER A 592 2.03 -5.56 23.74
N LYS A 593 2.34 -4.63 22.82
CA LYS A 593 1.33 -3.99 21.98
C LYS A 593 0.61 -5.01 21.10
N LEU A 594 1.35 -5.91 20.48
CA LEU A 594 0.81 -6.99 19.67
C LEU A 594 -0.12 -7.91 20.49
N GLY A 595 0.21 -8.18 21.75
CA GLY A 595 -0.66 -8.95 22.64
C GLY A 595 -2.04 -8.32 22.80
N HIS A 596 -2.09 -6.99 22.98
CA HIS A 596 -3.36 -6.24 23.05
C HIS A 596 -4.11 -6.25 21.71
N VAL A 597 -3.39 -6.03 20.59
CA VAL A 597 -3.96 -6.07 19.24
C VAL A 597 -4.60 -7.42 18.94
N ARG A 598 -3.87 -8.52 19.19
CA ARG A 598 -4.36 -9.88 18.95
C ARG A 598 -5.57 -10.21 19.81
N ARG A 599 -5.53 -9.87 21.09
CA ARG A 599 -6.67 -10.13 21.98
C ARG A 599 -7.94 -9.44 21.52
N MET A 600 -7.86 -8.19 21.04
CA MET A 600 -9.03 -7.48 20.51
C MET A 600 -9.54 -8.11 19.20
N MET A 601 -8.65 -8.58 18.32
CA MET A 601 -9.04 -9.36 17.13
C MET A 601 -9.74 -10.68 17.51
N GLU A 602 -9.23 -11.39 18.52
CA GLU A 602 -9.83 -12.63 19.02
C GLU A 602 -11.22 -12.40 19.62
N LEU A 603 -11.41 -11.28 20.34
CA LEU A 603 -12.72 -10.86 20.83
C LEU A 603 -13.69 -10.56 19.67
N ALA A 604 -13.23 -9.84 18.64
CA ALA A 604 -14.04 -9.51 17.46
C ALA A 604 -14.48 -10.76 16.67
N MET A 605 -13.61 -11.78 16.60
CA MET A 605 -13.91 -13.08 16.00
C MET A 605 -14.84 -13.95 16.88
N GLY A 606 -15.02 -13.61 18.15
CA GLY A 606 -15.69 -14.47 19.13
C GLY A 606 -14.88 -15.71 19.53
N ALA A 607 -13.56 -15.69 19.30
CA ALA A 607 -12.64 -16.78 19.66
C ALA A 607 -12.35 -16.83 21.17
N VAL A 608 -12.51 -15.70 21.87
CA VAL A 608 -12.41 -15.58 23.32
C VAL A 608 -13.67 -14.92 23.88
N ALA A 609 -14.08 -15.34 25.08
CA ALA A 609 -15.21 -14.74 25.77
C ALA A 609 -14.86 -13.33 26.27
N ASP A 610 -15.84 -12.42 26.22
CA ASP A 610 -15.68 -11.10 26.81
C ASP A 610 -15.65 -11.16 28.34
N VAL A 611 -14.92 -10.23 28.95
CA VAL A 611 -14.79 -10.13 30.41
C VAL A 611 -16.15 -9.70 30.98
N GLY A 612 -16.78 -10.58 31.76
CA GLY A 612 -18.09 -10.32 32.38
C GLY A 612 -19.20 -11.28 31.96
N GLY A 613 -18.97 -12.18 30.99
CA GLY A 613 -19.92 -13.23 30.63
C GLY A 613 -21.22 -12.75 29.98
N GLU A 614 -21.34 -11.47 29.64
CA GLU A 614 -22.44 -10.98 28.82
C GLU A 614 -22.36 -11.60 27.42
N VAL A 615 -23.47 -12.21 26.98
CA VAL A 615 -23.62 -12.65 25.60
C VAL A 615 -23.61 -11.38 24.74
N LEU A 616 -22.46 -11.09 24.14
CA LEU A 616 -22.38 -10.09 23.08
C LEU A 616 -23.40 -10.49 22.00
N ASP A 617 -24.10 -9.52 21.41
CA ASP A 617 -24.53 -9.65 20.03
C ASP A 617 -23.35 -9.15 19.18
N PRO A 618 -22.45 -10.05 18.73
CA PRO A 618 -21.37 -9.65 17.86
C PRO A 618 -21.91 -8.84 16.68
N GLY A 619 -23.09 -9.19 16.16
CA GLY A 619 -23.69 -8.55 14.99
C GLY A 619 -23.93 -7.04 15.11
N ARG A 620 -23.84 -6.46 16.32
CA ARG A 620 -24.14 -5.03 16.60
C ARG A 620 -23.17 -4.34 17.57
N THR A 621 -22.23 -5.05 18.18
CA THR A 621 -21.14 -4.44 18.98
C THR A 621 -20.08 -3.90 18.02
N TRP A 622 -19.41 -2.79 18.29
CA TRP A 622 -18.21 -2.37 17.52
C TRP A 622 -16.93 -2.86 18.20
N PHE A 623 -15.90 -3.16 17.40
CA PHE A 623 -14.54 -3.41 17.88
C PHE A 623 -13.60 -2.42 17.19
N ILE A 624 -12.83 -1.66 17.97
CA ILE A 624 -11.88 -0.68 17.47
C ILE A 624 -10.53 -0.94 18.14
N ASN A 625 -9.51 -1.17 17.32
CA ASN A 625 -8.23 -1.71 17.74
C ASN A 625 -7.08 -0.88 17.17
N PHE A 626 -6.37 -0.16 18.02
CA PHE A 626 -5.21 0.63 17.59
C PHE A 626 -3.96 -0.24 17.60
N CYS A 627 -3.26 -0.31 16.48
CA CYS A 627 -1.92 -0.90 16.37
C CYS A 627 -0.82 0.11 16.69
N SER A 628 -1.12 1.41 16.61
CA SER A 628 -0.20 2.51 16.91
C SER A 628 0.19 2.56 18.40
N ALA A 629 1.42 3.00 18.65
CA ALA A 629 1.95 3.29 19.98
C ALA A 629 3.20 4.18 19.87
N VAL A 630 3.65 4.70 21.01
CA VAL A 630 4.86 5.52 21.16
C VAL A 630 5.57 5.19 22.47
N GLY A 631 6.89 5.15 22.45
CA GLY A 631 7.70 5.18 23.67
C GLY A 631 7.85 6.62 24.18
N GLU A 632 7.78 6.86 25.50
CA GLU A 632 7.86 8.22 26.05
C GLU A 632 9.27 8.82 25.90
N PRO A 633 9.50 9.79 24.99
CA PRO A 633 10.85 10.28 24.70
C PRO A 633 11.36 11.25 25.76
N VAL A 634 10.44 11.99 26.39
CA VAL A 634 10.73 13.22 27.17
C VAL A 634 11.23 12.93 28.59
N GLU A 635 10.72 11.90 29.25
CA GLU A 635 11.08 11.61 30.66
C GLU A 635 12.23 10.60 30.81
N HIS A 636 12.45 9.74 29.81
CA HIS A 636 13.30 8.55 29.98
C HIS A 636 14.41 8.36 28.93
N GLY A 637 14.50 9.27 27.95
CA GLY A 637 15.47 9.21 26.84
C GLY A 637 15.11 8.11 25.86
N GLU A 638 14.87 8.49 24.60
CA GLU A 638 14.45 7.69 23.42
C GLU A 638 14.34 6.17 23.60
N VAL A 639 13.16 5.63 23.32
CA VAL A 639 12.94 4.17 23.42
C VAL A 639 12.22 3.54 22.23
N ALA A 640 11.29 4.20 21.55
CA ALA A 640 10.76 3.72 20.25
C ALA A 640 9.86 4.76 19.57
N GLU A 641 10.26 5.23 18.38
CA GLU A 641 9.39 6.07 17.54
C GLU A 641 8.22 5.27 16.96
N ALA A 642 7.12 5.93 16.62
CA ALA A 642 5.93 5.30 16.02
C ALA A 642 6.29 4.43 14.81
N LYS A 643 7.18 4.91 13.93
CA LYS A 643 7.66 4.14 12.75
C LYS A 643 8.38 2.85 13.16
N TRP A 644 9.24 2.89 14.17
CA TRP A 644 9.97 1.70 14.62
C TRP A 644 9.03 0.67 15.25
N ILE A 645 7.98 1.13 15.94
CA ILE A 645 6.97 0.25 16.51
C ILE A 645 6.10 -0.37 15.41
N ALA A 646 5.70 0.41 14.40
CA ALA A 646 4.86 -0.06 13.30
C ALA A 646 5.62 -1.01 12.37
N VAL A 647 6.78 -0.61 11.87
CA VAL A 647 7.53 -1.29 10.79
C VAL A 647 8.63 -2.20 11.35
N GLY A 648 9.36 -1.71 12.36
CA GLY A 648 10.52 -2.37 12.94
C GLY A 648 11.79 -1.51 12.94
N ALA A 649 12.79 -1.95 13.70
CA ALA A 649 14.12 -1.34 13.73
C ALA A 649 15.18 -2.35 14.23
N HIS A 650 16.47 -2.00 14.09
CA HIS A 650 17.57 -2.82 14.62
C HIS A 650 17.75 -2.63 16.14
N SER A 651 18.08 -3.70 16.87
CA SER A 651 18.14 -3.78 18.35
C SER A 651 19.31 -3.05 19.04
N ASN A 652 20.18 -2.34 18.29
CA ASN A 652 21.37 -1.52 18.64
C ASN A 652 22.57 -1.88 17.72
N LEU A 653 23.35 -0.86 17.31
CA LEU A 653 24.34 -0.80 16.21
C LEU A 653 23.72 -0.75 14.80
N HIS A 654 23.89 0.41 14.14
CA HIS A 654 23.45 0.76 12.79
C HIS A 654 23.60 -0.37 11.74
N PHE A 655 24.62 -1.24 11.85
CA PHE A 655 24.84 -2.33 10.88
C PHE A 655 24.78 -3.76 11.43
N PHE A 656 24.83 -3.97 12.75
CA PHE A 656 25.09 -5.30 13.34
C PHE A 656 23.98 -5.83 14.25
N GLY A 657 23.04 -4.98 14.65
CA GLY A 657 21.92 -5.38 15.50
C GLY A 657 20.99 -6.39 14.82
N ARG A 658 20.29 -7.19 15.61
CA ARG A 658 19.19 -8.03 15.13
C ARG A 658 18.03 -7.12 14.69
N TRP A 659 17.38 -7.45 13.58
CA TRP A 659 16.15 -6.75 13.18
C TRP A 659 15.00 -7.17 14.09
N ILE A 660 14.30 -6.19 14.66
CA ILE A 660 13.08 -6.39 15.43
C ILE A 660 11.92 -5.95 14.55
N GLU A 661 11.10 -6.92 14.13
CA GLU A 661 9.88 -6.65 13.37
C GLU A 661 8.87 -5.88 14.20
N GLY A 662 8.23 -4.88 13.59
CA GLY A 662 7.18 -4.08 14.19
C GLY A 662 5.79 -4.74 14.19
N VAL A 663 4.81 -4.00 14.71
CA VAL A 663 3.42 -4.44 14.89
C VAL A 663 2.75 -4.75 13.54
N ASN A 664 3.00 -3.97 12.47
CA ASN A 664 2.39 -4.21 11.15
C ASN A 664 2.81 -5.58 10.60
N VAL A 665 4.12 -5.87 10.61
CA VAL A 665 4.68 -7.14 10.13
C VAL A 665 4.13 -8.31 10.95
N ARG A 666 4.18 -8.23 12.28
CA ARG A 666 3.70 -9.32 13.15
C ARG A 666 2.17 -9.51 13.12
N THR A 667 1.43 -8.47 12.76
CA THR A 667 -0.03 -8.54 12.54
C THR A 667 -0.33 -9.23 11.21
N ARG A 668 0.39 -8.87 10.14
CA ARG A 668 0.32 -9.56 8.84
C ARG A 668 0.59 -11.05 9.00
N ASP A 669 1.64 -11.41 9.75
CA ASP A 669 2.01 -12.81 9.94
C ASP A 669 1.01 -13.57 10.83
N TYR A 670 0.39 -12.89 11.81
CA TYR A 670 -0.74 -13.46 12.55
C TYR A 670 -1.92 -13.79 11.62
N LEU A 671 -2.27 -12.89 10.69
CA LEU A 671 -3.33 -13.15 9.71
C LEU A 671 -2.98 -14.33 8.79
N ARG A 672 -1.71 -14.49 8.39
CA ARG A 672 -1.27 -15.66 7.61
C ARG A 672 -1.48 -16.97 8.38
N GLY A 673 -1.11 -16.99 9.66
CA GLY A 673 -1.33 -18.17 10.52
C GLY A 673 -2.81 -18.51 10.70
N LEU A 674 -3.71 -17.52 10.61
CA LEU A 674 -5.16 -17.77 10.61
C LEU A 674 -5.60 -18.54 9.35
N ASP A 675 -5.03 -18.27 8.18
CA ASP A 675 -5.38 -18.90 6.90
C ASP A 675 -4.96 -20.38 6.82
N GLU A 676 -3.82 -20.73 7.42
CA GLU A 676 -3.31 -22.12 7.42
C GLU A 676 -4.17 -23.06 8.28
N GLY A 677 -4.94 -22.52 9.24
CA GLY A 677 -5.79 -23.27 10.17
C GLY A 677 -7.25 -23.41 9.75
N ALA A 678 -7.74 -22.66 8.77
CA ALA A 678 -9.12 -22.77 8.28
C ALA A 678 -9.13 -22.80 6.75
N GLY A 679 -9.77 -23.79 6.15
CA GLY A 679 -9.90 -23.86 4.70
C GLY A 679 -10.31 -22.51 4.09
N ARG A 680 -9.65 -22.13 2.98
CA ARG A 680 -9.91 -20.90 2.21
C ARG A 680 -11.42 -20.63 2.08
N GLY A 681 -11.85 -19.39 2.36
CA GLY A 681 -13.23 -18.93 2.07
C GLY A 681 -14.18 -18.83 3.26
N ARG A 682 -13.74 -18.38 4.44
CA ARG A 682 -14.63 -17.97 5.53
C ARG A 682 -14.36 -16.54 5.93
N THR A 683 -15.40 -15.70 5.84
CA THR A 683 -15.41 -14.34 6.38
C THR A 683 -15.02 -14.35 7.86
N ARG A 684 -14.10 -13.46 8.25
CA ARG A 684 -13.71 -13.21 9.63
C ARG A 684 -13.84 -11.74 9.94
N ARG A 685 -14.49 -11.44 11.03
CA ARG A 685 -14.63 -10.09 11.51
C ARG A 685 -13.56 -9.77 12.54
N LEU A 686 -12.78 -8.73 12.27
CA LEU A 686 -11.72 -8.24 13.14
C LEU A 686 -12.03 -6.84 13.70
N GLY A 687 -13.07 -6.17 13.19
CA GLY A 687 -13.43 -4.79 13.55
C GLY A 687 -12.57 -3.76 12.83
N VAL A 688 -12.51 -2.55 13.38
CA VAL A 688 -11.64 -1.48 12.89
C VAL A 688 -10.21 -1.74 13.37
N ILE A 689 -9.26 -1.84 12.44
CA ILE A 689 -7.83 -2.03 12.74
C ILE A 689 -7.07 -0.79 12.31
N ASN A 690 -6.62 0.00 13.29
CA ASN A 690 -6.05 1.33 13.05
C ASN A 690 -4.52 1.31 13.03
N LEU A 691 -3.90 1.68 11.91
CA LEU A 691 -2.48 1.48 11.63
C LEU A 691 -1.69 2.81 11.57
N ASP A 692 -0.42 2.76 11.97
CA ASP A 692 0.59 3.74 11.53
C ASP A 692 1.32 3.18 10.31
N TYR A 693 1.66 4.03 9.33
CA TYR A 693 2.42 3.66 8.13
C TYR A 693 1.91 2.37 7.44
N PRO A 694 0.62 2.31 7.04
CA PRO A 694 0.00 1.10 6.49
C PRO A 694 0.66 0.57 5.21
N GLU A 695 1.40 1.43 4.49
CA GLU A 695 2.16 1.13 3.29
C GLU A 695 3.54 0.52 3.55
N LEU A 696 3.97 0.43 4.82
CA LEU A 696 5.28 -0.09 5.19
C LEU A 696 5.20 -1.39 6.01
N PRO A 697 6.20 -2.30 5.84
CA PRO A 697 7.31 -2.24 4.88
C PRO A 697 6.83 -2.30 3.41
N GLU A 698 7.67 -1.97 2.43
CA GLU A 698 7.25 -1.81 1.02
C GLU A 698 6.59 -3.04 0.41
N ASP A 699 6.92 -4.24 0.91
CA ASP A 699 6.34 -5.52 0.51
C ASP A 699 5.01 -5.84 1.22
N SER A 700 4.50 -4.96 2.08
CA SER A 700 3.34 -5.24 2.92
C SER A 700 2.05 -5.46 2.14
N ASP A 701 1.36 -6.57 2.44
CA ASP A 701 0.00 -6.88 2.01
C ASP A 701 -1.02 -6.78 3.17
N LEU A 702 -0.65 -6.17 4.30
CA LEU A 702 -1.47 -6.15 5.52
C LEU A 702 -2.87 -5.56 5.29
N VAL A 703 -2.98 -4.40 4.65
CA VAL A 703 -4.27 -3.74 4.39
C VAL A 703 -5.16 -4.61 3.50
N ALA A 704 -4.58 -5.23 2.46
CA ALA A 704 -5.29 -6.16 1.62
C ALA A 704 -5.78 -7.37 2.44
N ARG A 705 -4.92 -8.00 3.24
CA ARG A 705 -5.32 -9.14 4.08
C ARG A 705 -6.44 -8.81 5.06
N LEU A 706 -6.42 -7.61 5.66
CA LEU A 706 -7.51 -7.14 6.51
C LEU A 706 -8.83 -7.04 5.72
N ILE A 707 -8.80 -6.49 4.52
CA ILE A 707 -9.98 -6.38 3.64
C ILE A 707 -10.47 -7.76 3.22
N GLU A 708 -9.56 -8.66 2.85
CA GLU A 708 -9.85 -10.03 2.40
C GLU A 708 -10.68 -10.81 3.43
N THR A 709 -10.51 -10.53 4.73
CA THR A 709 -11.32 -11.17 5.78
C THR A 709 -12.83 -10.89 5.68
N ASN A 710 -13.27 -9.90 4.90
CA ASN A 710 -14.70 -9.65 4.67
C ASN A 710 -15.32 -10.58 3.61
N PHE A 711 -14.52 -11.35 2.88
CA PHE A 711 -14.93 -12.28 1.82
C PHE A 711 -14.65 -13.74 2.24
#